data_AF-A0A2V6FB84-F1
#
_entry.id   AF-A0A2V6FB84-F1
#
_cell.length_a   1.000
_cell.length_b   1.000
_cell.length_c   1.000
_cell.angle_alpha   90.00
_cell.angle_beta   90.00
_cell.angle_gamma   90.00
#
_symmetry.space_group_name_H-M   'P 1'
#
loop_
_entity.id
_entity.type
_entity.pdbx_description
1 polymer ?
#
loop_
_entity_poly.entity_id
_entity_poly.type
_entity_poly.pdbx_seq_one_letter_code
_entity_poly.pdbx_strand_id
1 'polypeptide(L)'
;RFQGIVMLLVFGLGLSRTDATEAIPDKRVVLTFDDAVASHYSVVRPILKRYGFGATFFITEGFSFRTNKQDYMTWEQIKELDQDGFEIGNHTRDHFGVSDRTLGQLREQIEAINARCAERGIPRPVSFAYPGNAITPGALPILRELGIRFARRGGAPEHPYEWGQGFAYEPGVDHPLLIPSAGDARPDWTIDDFKRAADQARAGQIAVLQFHGVPDREHPWVHTRPERFEEFMRYLHTNAFKVVALRDLARYIDPDRAPADALAIVQKRKAGRPEVLVEGEMVDNANGKPLPARLYVHGADGTWHFPKSAFALGSAVRYERRNWINTNVVEMHTTLSAHPFRVELLPGRYTFTVERGKEFFPETREVLVEPGLPKLVFRLRRWVAMAESGWYSGDTHNHRDPAELPNVMLAEDVNVGLPMVDWTTSSSVAPSASDRGFPGNFGDVPVQIDATHAWHPRNTEYEIFRTGNTNHTLGALLILNHRTRFDEPVFPLGDIAAKARVEGGLLDLEKHNWPWSLALVPLLKVDLYELANNHLWETEYAVKNWAVPAPAWMGLSGSGTETERDWTLYGFQTYYALLNCGFRLRPAAGTANGVHPVPLGFSRVYVHLDEPFSFDAWMRGLAAGRSFVTTGPMMLGKADGQWPGATFQAANPPKDYRLDCTVQSEQPLESIELIVNGLVSRRFEPQNKKTAAGSFVTGISTEFNPTGTSWLAWRCFEKRPDDRFRFAHTAPWYFEVPGQPLRPRRVETEWLVTRVKEEIARSRRIAPDSLIEDYQRALGIYERIAETAR
;
A
#
# COMPACT_ATOMS: atom_id res chain seq x y z
N ARG A 1 -55.45 -72.65 -10.37
CA ARG A 1 -54.01 -73.01 -10.43
C ARG A 1 -53.27 -71.80 -9.85
N PHE A 2 -52.97 -71.77 -8.54
CA PHE A 2 -51.66 -72.09 -7.92
C PHE A 2 -50.51 -71.37 -8.67
N GLN A 3 -49.69 -70.48 -8.09
CA GLN A 3 -49.30 -70.15 -6.72
C GLN A 3 -49.06 -68.63 -6.58
N GLY A 4 -49.40 -68.07 -5.43
CA GLY A 4 -49.25 -66.65 -5.09
C GLY A 4 -47.82 -66.31 -4.64
N ILE A 5 -47.39 -65.11 -5.03
CA ILE A 5 -46.07 -64.52 -4.80
C ILE A 5 -45.85 -64.21 -3.31
N VAL A 6 -44.68 -64.60 -2.82
CA VAL A 6 -44.13 -64.28 -1.50
C VAL A 6 -43.72 -62.81 -1.46
N MET A 7 -44.27 -62.04 -0.52
CA MET A 7 -43.83 -60.67 -0.20
C MET A 7 -43.04 -60.71 1.11
N LEU A 8 -41.73 -60.48 1.01
CA LEU A 8 -40.82 -60.32 2.14
C LEU A 8 -41.10 -58.97 2.82
N LEU A 9 -41.53 -58.98 4.08
CA LEU A 9 -41.59 -57.81 4.96
C LEU A 9 -40.32 -57.80 5.83
N VAL A 10 -39.38 -56.92 5.48
CA VAL A 10 -38.19 -56.63 6.29
C VAL A 10 -38.59 -55.65 7.38
N PHE A 11 -38.39 -56.03 8.65
CA PHE A 11 -38.46 -55.13 9.79
C PHE A 11 -37.32 -54.11 9.71
N GLY A 12 -37.64 -52.87 9.35
CA GLY A 12 -36.74 -51.73 9.53
C GLY A 12 -36.78 -51.27 10.97
N LEU A 13 -35.71 -51.52 11.73
CA LEU A 13 -35.41 -50.80 12.97
C LEU A 13 -35.08 -49.35 12.61
N GLY A 14 -36.08 -48.48 12.67
CA GLY A 14 -35.88 -47.04 12.68
C GLY A 14 -35.28 -46.63 14.02
N LEU A 15 -33.96 -46.44 14.06
CA LEU A 15 -33.32 -45.67 15.13
C LEU A 15 -33.74 -44.21 14.96
N SER A 16 -34.62 -43.74 15.84
CA SER A 16 -34.93 -42.33 16.00
C SER A 16 -33.64 -41.56 16.31
N ARG A 17 -33.27 -40.60 15.45
CA ARG A 17 -32.30 -39.56 15.78
C ARG A 17 -32.91 -38.72 16.91
N THR A 18 -32.30 -38.79 18.09
CA THR A 18 -32.66 -38.02 19.28
C THR A 18 -32.34 -36.54 19.07
N ASP A 19 -33.35 -35.69 19.25
CA ASP A 19 -33.25 -34.25 19.49
C ASP A 19 -32.31 -33.93 20.68
N ALA A 20 -31.71 -32.73 20.70
CA ALA A 20 -30.78 -32.27 21.75
C ALA A 20 -31.26 -32.58 23.19
N THR A 21 -30.37 -33.19 23.98
CA THR A 21 -30.76 -34.17 25.02
C THR A 21 -30.82 -33.70 26.48
N GLU A 22 -30.33 -32.52 26.88
CA GLU A 22 -30.44 -32.02 28.28
C GLU A 22 -30.39 -30.47 28.35
N ALA A 23 -31.03 -29.85 29.35
CA ALA A 23 -30.91 -28.41 29.60
C ALA A 23 -29.50 -28.03 30.09
N ILE A 24 -28.93 -26.93 29.58
CA ILE A 24 -27.58 -26.46 29.96
C ILE A 24 -27.62 -25.92 31.39
N PRO A 25 -26.91 -26.53 32.36
CA PRO A 25 -26.89 -26.04 33.73
C PRO A 25 -26.06 -24.76 33.86
N ASP A 26 -26.44 -23.89 34.78
CA ASP A 26 -25.63 -22.74 35.18
C ASP A 26 -24.25 -23.17 35.70
N LYS A 27 -23.31 -22.22 35.69
CA LYS A 27 -21.90 -22.39 36.12
C LYS A 27 -21.16 -23.48 35.33
N ARG A 28 -21.52 -23.67 34.06
CA ARG A 28 -20.80 -24.53 33.13
C ARG A 28 -19.62 -23.79 32.52
N VAL A 29 -18.41 -24.29 32.77
CA VAL A 29 -17.16 -23.73 32.26
C VAL A 29 -16.44 -24.76 31.41
N VAL A 30 -15.82 -24.30 30.32
CA VAL A 30 -14.85 -25.07 29.55
C VAL A 30 -13.48 -24.41 29.73
N LEU A 31 -12.49 -25.19 30.13
CA LEU A 31 -11.09 -24.73 30.14
C LEU A 31 -10.38 -25.26 28.90
N THR A 32 -9.72 -24.36 28.18
CA THR A 32 -8.94 -24.70 26.99
C THR A 32 -7.50 -24.25 27.13
N PHE A 33 -6.57 -25.09 26.68
CA PHE A 33 -5.13 -24.86 26.77
C PHE A 33 -4.48 -25.00 25.39
N ASP A 34 -3.81 -23.96 24.93
CA ASP A 34 -3.30 -23.85 23.56
C ASP A 34 -1.80 -24.10 23.46
N ASP A 35 -1.34 -24.44 22.26
CA ASP A 35 0.07 -24.53 21.84
C ASP A 35 0.89 -25.72 22.32
N ALA A 36 0.29 -26.69 23.01
CA ALA A 36 0.98 -27.88 23.53
C ALA A 36 2.18 -27.57 24.46
N VAL A 37 2.10 -26.49 25.25
CA VAL A 37 3.15 -26.04 26.17
C VAL A 37 3.45 -27.08 27.25
N ALA A 38 4.72 -27.34 27.58
CA ALA A 38 5.16 -28.35 28.55
C ALA A 38 4.54 -28.19 29.95
N SER A 39 4.18 -26.95 30.33
CA SER A 39 3.51 -26.63 31.59
C SER A 39 2.08 -27.18 31.67
N HIS A 40 1.45 -27.50 30.54
CA HIS A 40 0.16 -28.20 30.51
C HIS A 40 0.24 -29.54 31.24
N TYR A 41 1.29 -30.33 30.95
CA TYR A 41 1.50 -31.62 31.59
C TYR A 41 2.07 -31.50 33.01
N SER A 42 3.09 -30.65 33.18
CA SER A 42 3.85 -30.59 34.44
C SER A 42 3.17 -29.78 35.55
N VAL A 43 2.31 -28.81 35.20
CA VAL A 43 1.67 -27.88 36.15
C VAL A 43 0.15 -27.94 36.08
N VAL A 44 -0.44 -27.75 34.90
CA VAL A 44 -1.91 -27.67 34.76
C VAL A 44 -2.59 -29.01 35.10
N ARG A 45 -2.14 -30.11 34.48
CA ARG A 45 -2.68 -31.46 34.68
C ARG A 45 -2.85 -31.86 36.16
N PRO A 46 -1.83 -31.79 37.04
CA PRO A 46 -2.00 -32.19 38.44
C PRO A 46 -2.97 -31.27 39.21
N ILE A 47 -3.03 -29.98 38.86
CA ILE A 47 -3.98 -29.03 39.46
C ILE A 47 -5.42 -29.40 39.07
N LEU A 48 -5.68 -29.61 37.78
CA LEU A 48 -7.02 -29.99 37.29
C LEU A 48 -7.49 -31.31 37.90
N LYS A 49 -6.59 -32.31 37.99
CA LYS A 49 -6.90 -33.60 38.65
C LYS A 49 -7.28 -33.43 40.12
N ARG A 50 -6.59 -32.54 40.86
CA ARG A 50 -6.90 -32.24 42.27
C ARG A 50 -8.33 -31.72 42.45
N TYR A 51 -8.80 -30.88 41.53
CA TYR A 51 -10.14 -30.29 41.58
C TYR A 51 -11.21 -31.14 40.87
N GLY A 52 -10.83 -32.23 40.20
CA GLY A 52 -11.75 -33.06 39.41
C GLY A 52 -12.31 -32.35 38.18
N PHE A 53 -11.55 -31.44 37.59
CA PHE A 53 -11.95 -30.65 36.42
C PHE A 53 -11.55 -31.33 35.12
N GLY A 54 -12.46 -31.31 34.13
CA GLY A 54 -12.12 -31.62 32.74
C GLY A 54 -11.48 -30.42 32.03
N ALA A 55 -10.87 -30.66 30.86
CA ALA A 55 -10.29 -29.62 30.02
C ALA A 55 -10.02 -30.15 28.60
N THR A 56 -9.77 -29.22 27.68
CA THR A 56 -9.32 -29.50 26.30
C THR A 56 -7.94 -28.90 26.06
N PHE A 57 -7.00 -29.72 25.61
CA PHE A 57 -5.66 -29.32 25.21
C PHE A 57 -5.55 -29.33 23.69
N PHE A 58 -5.34 -28.16 23.09
CA PHE A 58 -5.25 -27.98 21.64
C PHE A 58 -3.80 -28.13 21.19
N ILE A 59 -3.56 -29.13 20.35
CA ILE A 59 -2.21 -29.58 19.99
C ILE A 59 -1.79 -29.06 18.62
N THR A 60 -0.58 -28.51 18.56
CA THR A 60 0.16 -28.14 17.36
C THR A 60 1.57 -28.72 17.40
N GLU A 61 2.22 -28.90 16.25
CA GLU A 61 3.66 -29.14 16.14
C GLU A 61 4.42 -27.90 15.62
N GLY A 62 3.77 -26.72 15.69
CA GLY A 62 4.31 -25.43 15.25
C GLY A 62 5.42 -24.89 16.17
N PHE A 63 5.85 -23.66 15.89
CA PHE A 63 6.93 -22.99 16.64
C PHE A 63 8.20 -23.86 16.73
N SER A 64 8.80 -23.98 17.92
CA SER A 64 9.95 -24.84 18.20
C SER A 64 9.56 -26.22 18.75
N PHE A 65 8.28 -26.63 18.71
CA PHE A 65 7.78 -27.90 19.28
C PHE A 65 8.63 -29.12 18.92
N ARG A 66 9.08 -29.23 17.66
CA ARG A 66 9.79 -30.42 17.16
C ARG A 66 11.16 -30.62 17.82
N THR A 67 11.79 -29.55 18.30
CA THR A 67 13.16 -29.57 18.84
C THR A 67 13.24 -29.12 20.30
N ASN A 68 12.29 -28.33 20.78
CA ASN A 68 12.25 -27.80 22.14
C ASN A 68 11.26 -28.56 23.02
N LYS A 69 11.75 -29.56 23.77
CA LYS A 69 10.92 -30.29 24.77
C LYS A 69 11.05 -29.77 26.20
N GLN A 70 11.77 -28.65 26.38
CA GLN A 70 11.77 -27.91 27.64
C GLN A 70 10.47 -27.09 27.74
N ASP A 71 10.07 -26.43 26.64
CA ASP A 71 8.90 -25.55 26.62
C ASP A 71 7.66 -26.17 25.97
N TYR A 72 7.80 -27.26 25.20
CA TYR A 72 6.65 -28.03 24.67
C TYR A 72 6.59 -29.46 25.16
N MET A 73 5.37 -30.00 25.23
CA MET A 73 5.14 -31.39 25.57
C MET A 73 5.72 -32.36 24.54
N THR A 74 6.06 -33.56 24.99
CA THR A 74 6.24 -34.71 24.10
C THR A 74 4.89 -35.33 23.75
N TRP A 75 4.84 -36.12 22.67
CA TRP A 75 3.62 -36.82 22.33
C TRP A 75 3.22 -37.90 23.33
N GLU A 76 4.19 -38.45 24.08
CA GLU A 76 3.94 -39.37 25.19
C GLU A 76 3.20 -38.65 26.33
N GLN A 77 3.61 -37.42 26.66
CA GLN A 77 2.90 -36.58 27.63
C GLN A 77 1.49 -36.22 27.14
N ILE A 78 1.31 -35.93 25.85
CA ILE A 78 -0.01 -35.67 25.24
C ILE A 78 -0.91 -36.91 25.33
N LYS A 79 -0.36 -38.11 25.09
CA LYS A 79 -1.09 -39.37 25.26
C LYS A 79 -1.50 -39.60 26.71
N GLU A 80 -0.65 -39.28 27.67
CA GLU A 80 -1.00 -39.41 29.08
C GLU A 80 -2.12 -38.45 29.50
N LEU A 81 -2.18 -37.23 28.94
CA LEU A 81 -3.32 -36.33 29.15
C LEU A 81 -4.65 -36.96 28.71
N ASP A 82 -4.68 -37.62 27.54
CA ASP A 82 -5.84 -38.36 27.06
C ASP A 82 -6.21 -39.52 28.01
N GLN A 83 -5.21 -40.28 28.49
CA GLN A 83 -5.42 -41.38 29.43
C GLN A 83 -5.98 -40.93 30.79
N ASP A 84 -5.70 -39.70 31.22
CA ASP A 84 -6.32 -39.11 32.41
C ASP A 84 -7.74 -38.59 32.17
N GLY A 85 -8.26 -38.70 30.95
CA GLY A 85 -9.61 -38.29 30.60
C GLY A 85 -9.73 -36.84 30.12
N PHE A 86 -8.62 -36.13 29.91
CA PHE A 86 -8.66 -34.83 29.24
C PHE A 86 -8.95 -34.99 27.74
N GLU A 87 -9.41 -33.93 27.10
CA GLU A 87 -9.59 -33.91 25.65
C GLU A 87 -8.35 -33.42 24.92
N ILE A 88 -8.01 -34.10 23.83
CA ILE A 88 -7.03 -33.64 22.86
C ILE A 88 -7.76 -33.05 21.65
N GLY A 89 -7.59 -31.75 21.44
CA GLY A 89 -8.13 -30.97 20.32
C GLY A 89 -7.05 -30.63 19.28
N ASN A 90 -7.48 -30.18 18.10
CA ASN A 90 -6.59 -29.85 16.99
C ASN A 90 -6.31 -28.33 16.91
N HIS A 91 -5.04 -27.94 16.70
CA HIS A 91 -4.63 -26.54 16.58
C HIS A 91 -3.80 -26.26 15.33
N THR A 92 -4.02 -27.02 14.24
CA THR A 92 -3.18 -27.08 13.03
C THR A 92 -1.76 -27.60 13.31
N ARG A 93 -1.10 -28.17 12.30
CA ARG A 93 0.26 -28.69 12.46
C ARG A 93 1.26 -27.58 12.73
N ASP A 94 1.23 -26.50 11.96
CA ASP A 94 2.32 -25.50 11.95
C ASP A 94 1.95 -24.18 12.67
N HIS A 95 0.83 -24.15 13.41
CA HIS A 95 0.31 -22.96 14.10
C HIS A 95 0.12 -21.74 13.17
N PHE A 96 -0.38 -21.95 11.94
CA PHE A 96 -0.66 -20.85 11.02
C PHE A 96 -2.14 -20.41 11.14
N GLY A 97 -2.39 -19.11 11.03
CA GLY A 97 -3.74 -18.55 11.10
C GLY A 97 -4.63 -18.95 9.92
N VAL A 98 -5.92 -19.17 10.18
CA VAL A 98 -6.90 -19.55 9.17
C VAL A 98 -7.50 -18.30 8.51
N SER A 99 -7.20 -18.10 7.24
CA SER A 99 -7.68 -16.98 6.42
C SER A 99 -8.00 -17.46 5.00
N ASP A 100 -8.66 -16.65 4.18
CA ASP A 100 -8.98 -17.00 2.79
C ASP A 100 -7.73 -17.39 1.98
N ARG A 101 -6.57 -16.81 2.30
CA ARG A 101 -5.28 -17.11 1.67
C ARG A 101 -4.73 -18.49 2.04
N THR A 102 -5.10 -19.01 3.21
CA THR A 102 -4.52 -20.24 3.78
C THR A 102 -5.50 -21.42 3.82
N LEU A 103 -6.77 -21.20 3.44
CA LEU A 103 -7.82 -22.23 3.37
C LEU A 103 -7.39 -23.49 2.60
N GLY A 104 -6.64 -23.33 1.51
CA GLY A 104 -6.17 -24.46 0.69
C GLY A 104 -5.26 -25.45 1.42
N GLN A 105 -4.64 -25.05 2.54
CA GLN A 105 -3.74 -25.87 3.34
C GLN A 105 -4.41 -26.45 4.60
N LEU A 106 -5.58 -25.94 4.99
CA LEU A 106 -6.22 -26.26 6.27
C LEU A 106 -6.44 -27.77 6.47
N ARG A 107 -6.85 -28.48 5.41
CA ARG A 107 -7.10 -29.93 5.47
C ARG A 107 -5.84 -30.72 5.82
N GLU A 108 -4.73 -30.46 5.13
CA GLU A 108 -3.45 -31.13 5.37
C GLU A 108 -3.00 -30.91 6.83
N GLN A 109 -3.17 -29.68 7.30
CA GLN A 109 -2.71 -29.22 8.59
C GLN A 109 -3.48 -29.86 9.75
N ILE A 110 -4.78 -30.04 9.59
CA ILE A 110 -5.62 -30.76 10.56
C ILE A 110 -5.30 -32.26 10.52
N GLU A 111 -5.22 -32.86 9.32
CA GLU A 111 -4.99 -34.31 9.20
C GLU A 111 -3.61 -34.74 9.70
N ALA A 112 -2.59 -33.90 9.61
CA ALA A 112 -1.29 -34.20 10.18
C ALA A 112 -1.35 -34.40 11.71
N ILE A 113 -2.08 -33.55 12.44
CA ILE A 113 -2.27 -33.74 13.89
C ILE A 113 -3.17 -34.96 14.18
N ASN A 114 -4.19 -35.20 13.36
CA ASN A 114 -5.03 -36.39 13.49
C ASN A 114 -4.24 -37.69 13.31
N ALA A 115 -3.31 -37.73 12.35
CA ALA A 115 -2.43 -38.87 12.13
C ALA A 115 -1.54 -39.14 13.35
N ARG A 116 -0.99 -38.09 13.97
CA ARG A 116 -0.20 -38.23 15.21
C ARG A 116 -0.99 -38.79 16.38
N CYS A 117 -2.26 -38.39 16.50
CA CYS A 117 -3.18 -38.96 17.49
C CYS A 117 -3.42 -40.44 17.23
N ALA A 118 -3.72 -40.80 15.97
CA ALA A 118 -3.96 -42.18 15.55
C ALA A 118 -2.76 -43.11 15.80
N GLU A 119 -1.53 -42.66 15.47
CA GLU A 119 -0.28 -43.39 15.74
C GLU A 119 -0.12 -43.80 17.21
N ARG A 120 -0.76 -43.06 18.13
CA ARG A 120 -0.59 -43.21 19.58
C ARG A 120 -1.82 -43.79 20.28
N GLY A 121 -2.87 -44.07 19.52
CA GLY A 121 -4.15 -44.54 20.04
C GLY A 121 -4.96 -43.47 20.78
N ILE A 122 -4.67 -42.19 20.53
CA ILE A 122 -5.48 -41.06 21.01
C ILE A 122 -6.69 -40.95 20.07
N PRO A 123 -7.93 -40.78 20.59
CA PRO A 123 -9.11 -40.57 19.78
C PRO A 123 -8.91 -39.43 18.76
N ARG A 124 -9.49 -39.58 17.57
CA ARG A 124 -9.43 -38.53 16.55
C ARG A 124 -10.01 -37.23 17.13
N PRO A 125 -9.30 -36.09 17.07
CA PRO A 125 -9.80 -34.81 17.56
C PRO A 125 -11.16 -34.46 16.95
N VAL A 126 -12.11 -34.10 17.81
CA VAL A 126 -13.45 -33.61 17.42
C VAL A 126 -13.65 -32.12 17.75
N SER A 127 -12.64 -31.49 18.34
CA SER A 127 -12.60 -30.08 18.64
C SER A 127 -11.44 -29.39 17.93
N PHE A 128 -11.63 -28.11 17.61
CA PHE A 128 -10.62 -27.27 16.96
C PHE A 128 -10.46 -25.92 17.65
N ALA A 129 -9.26 -25.38 17.60
CA ALA A 129 -8.96 -24.02 18.02
C ALA A 129 -8.32 -23.28 16.86
N TYR A 130 -8.80 -22.08 16.54
CA TYR A 130 -8.23 -21.26 15.49
C TYR A 130 -6.91 -20.62 15.97
N PRO A 131 -5.74 -20.93 15.36
CA PRO A 131 -4.47 -20.31 15.72
C PRO A 131 -4.52 -18.80 15.57
N GLY A 132 -4.03 -18.09 16.60
CA GLY A 132 -4.08 -16.63 16.66
C GLY A 132 -5.50 -16.03 16.60
N ASN A 133 -6.55 -16.81 16.91
CA ASN A 133 -7.95 -16.40 16.82
C ASN A 133 -8.39 -15.93 15.41
N ALA A 134 -7.61 -16.27 14.37
CA ALA A 134 -7.90 -15.90 12.98
C ALA A 134 -8.98 -16.81 12.39
N ILE A 135 -10.10 -16.22 11.94
CA ILE A 135 -11.26 -16.94 11.41
C ILE A 135 -11.59 -16.53 9.97
N THR A 136 -12.16 -17.48 9.23
CA THR A 136 -12.89 -17.21 7.98
C THR A 136 -14.09 -18.17 7.88
N PRO A 137 -15.27 -17.71 7.42
CA PRO A 137 -16.42 -18.58 7.15
C PRO A 137 -16.12 -19.72 6.18
N GLY A 138 -15.14 -19.56 5.28
CA GLY A 138 -14.74 -20.61 4.33
C GLY A 138 -14.18 -21.87 5.01
N ALA A 139 -13.74 -21.78 6.27
CA ALA A 139 -13.22 -22.92 7.03
C ALA A 139 -14.32 -23.84 7.54
N LEU A 140 -15.54 -23.34 7.76
CA LEU A 140 -16.65 -24.08 8.37
C LEU A 140 -16.98 -25.41 7.67
N PRO A 141 -17.16 -25.46 6.33
CA PRO A 141 -17.40 -26.73 5.64
C PRO A 141 -16.22 -27.71 5.78
N ILE A 142 -14.98 -27.23 5.70
CA ILE A 142 -13.77 -28.06 5.82
C ILE A 142 -13.69 -28.70 7.21
N LEU A 143 -13.92 -27.91 8.26
CA LEU A 143 -13.93 -28.41 9.64
C LEU A 143 -15.00 -29.48 9.85
N ARG A 144 -16.22 -29.24 9.35
CA ARG A 144 -17.33 -30.21 9.46
C ARG A 144 -17.01 -31.52 8.73
N GLU A 145 -16.50 -31.44 7.50
CA GLU A 145 -16.10 -32.63 6.71
C GLU A 145 -15.01 -33.46 7.39
N LEU A 146 -14.14 -32.82 8.18
CA LEU A 146 -13.05 -33.48 8.89
C LEU A 146 -13.48 -34.11 10.24
N GLY A 147 -14.75 -33.95 10.61
CA GLY A 147 -15.33 -34.49 11.84
C GLY A 147 -15.20 -33.57 13.06
N ILE A 148 -14.84 -32.30 12.86
CA ILE A 148 -14.83 -31.31 13.93
C ILE A 148 -16.27 -30.93 14.26
N ARG A 149 -16.63 -31.04 15.54
CA ARG A 149 -17.96 -30.77 16.09
C ARG A 149 -18.04 -29.42 16.79
N PHE A 150 -16.95 -29.00 17.43
CA PHE A 150 -16.86 -27.72 18.12
C PHE A 150 -15.55 -27.02 17.76
N ALA A 151 -15.59 -25.71 17.53
CA ALA A 151 -14.38 -24.95 17.30
C ALA A 151 -14.40 -23.58 17.97
N ARG A 152 -13.32 -23.22 18.68
CA ARG A 152 -13.19 -21.96 19.42
C ARG A 152 -12.31 -20.97 18.68
N ARG A 153 -12.76 -19.72 18.60
CA ARG A 153 -12.12 -18.60 17.91
C ARG A 153 -11.57 -17.47 18.80
N GLY A 154 -11.77 -17.53 20.11
CA GLY A 154 -11.38 -16.45 21.03
C GLY A 154 -12.39 -15.31 21.11
N GLY A 155 -11.97 -14.14 21.62
CA GLY A 155 -12.83 -12.96 21.81
C GLY A 155 -13.01 -12.06 20.58
N ALA A 156 -12.09 -12.15 19.62
CA ALA A 156 -12.14 -11.40 18.37
C ALA A 156 -13.17 -12.02 17.40
N PRO A 157 -13.88 -11.22 16.58
CA PRO A 157 -13.70 -9.78 16.36
C PRO A 157 -14.59 -8.87 17.23
N GLU A 158 -15.35 -9.40 18.19
CA GLU A 158 -16.16 -8.55 19.07
C GLU A 158 -15.32 -7.76 20.08
N HIS A 159 -14.22 -8.34 20.57
CA HIS A 159 -13.22 -7.67 21.39
C HIS A 159 -11.83 -7.74 20.75
N PRO A 160 -10.98 -6.72 20.94
CA PRO A 160 -9.57 -6.81 20.59
C PRO A 160 -8.90 -8.00 21.27
N TYR A 161 -8.03 -8.70 20.53
CA TYR A 161 -7.37 -9.92 21.00
C TYR A 161 -6.61 -9.66 22.32
N GLU A 162 -5.89 -8.54 22.43
CA GLU A 162 -4.96 -8.33 23.54
C GLU A 162 -5.67 -8.09 24.88
N TRP A 163 -6.95 -7.71 24.85
CA TRP A 163 -7.73 -7.52 26.08
C TRP A 163 -8.05 -8.82 26.80
N GLY A 164 -7.97 -9.94 26.07
CA GLY A 164 -8.41 -11.23 26.58
C GLY A 164 -9.91 -11.27 26.89
N GLN A 165 -10.70 -10.29 26.45
CA GLN A 165 -12.13 -10.24 26.73
C GLN A 165 -12.93 -10.97 25.66
N GLY A 166 -14.10 -11.46 26.03
CA GLY A 166 -15.08 -11.94 25.06
C GLY A 166 -16.38 -12.34 25.73
N PHE A 167 -17.17 -13.13 25.01
CA PHE A 167 -18.52 -13.52 25.40
C PHE A 167 -18.56 -15.01 25.75
N ALA A 168 -19.37 -15.38 26.73
CA ALA A 168 -19.77 -16.76 26.91
C ALA A 168 -20.49 -17.27 25.66
N TYR A 169 -20.28 -18.54 25.38
CA TYR A 169 -20.93 -19.22 24.28
C TYR A 169 -22.43 -19.29 24.54
N GLU A 170 -23.22 -18.88 23.55
CA GLU A 170 -24.68 -18.94 23.54
C GLU A 170 -25.16 -20.02 22.54
N PRO A 171 -25.44 -21.26 22.99
CA PRO A 171 -25.85 -22.32 22.08
C PRO A 171 -27.14 -21.99 21.33
N GLY A 172 -27.13 -22.22 20.01
CA GLY A 172 -28.24 -21.88 19.11
C GLY A 172 -28.21 -20.44 18.59
N VAL A 173 -27.39 -19.56 19.18
CA VAL A 173 -27.14 -18.19 18.70
C VAL A 173 -25.75 -18.11 18.07
N ASP A 174 -24.73 -18.55 18.79
CA ASP A 174 -23.37 -18.71 18.29
C ASP A 174 -23.24 -20.00 17.46
N HIS A 175 -22.43 -19.96 16.40
CA HIS A 175 -22.14 -21.14 15.60
C HIS A 175 -21.24 -22.12 16.38
N PRO A 176 -21.53 -23.44 16.43
CA PRO A 176 -20.72 -24.42 17.18
C PRO A 176 -19.25 -24.50 16.75
N LEU A 177 -18.96 -24.11 15.52
CA LEU A 177 -17.60 -23.99 14.97
C LEU A 177 -17.01 -22.57 15.04
N LEU A 178 -17.64 -21.62 15.74
CA LEU A 178 -17.11 -20.25 15.96
C LEU A 178 -17.38 -19.82 17.41
N ILE A 179 -17.14 -20.72 18.36
CA ILE A 179 -17.38 -20.51 19.78
C ILE A 179 -16.47 -19.37 20.29
N PRO A 180 -17.05 -18.29 20.85
CA PRO A 180 -16.27 -17.25 21.49
C PRO A 180 -15.64 -17.77 22.78
N SER A 181 -14.51 -17.17 23.17
CA SER A 181 -14.00 -17.31 24.53
C SER A 181 -14.58 -16.20 25.40
N ALA A 182 -15.12 -16.55 26.57
CA ALA A 182 -15.55 -15.58 27.58
C ALA A 182 -14.36 -14.80 28.15
N GLY A 183 -13.18 -15.41 28.10
CA GLY A 183 -11.95 -14.66 28.07
C GLY A 183 -10.72 -15.53 27.86
N ASP A 184 -9.60 -14.86 27.63
CA ASP A 184 -8.30 -15.41 27.27
C ASP A 184 -7.26 -14.80 28.20
N ALA A 185 -6.69 -15.63 29.07
CA ALA A 185 -5.87 -15.17 30.18
C ALA A 185 -4.63 -14.40 29.69
N ARG A 186 -4.33 -13.29 30.38
CA ARG A 186 -3.16 -12.45 30.12
C ARG A 186 -2.22 -12.42 31.32
N PRO A 187 -0.94 -12.06 31.13
CA PRO A 187 0.04 -11.97 32.21
C PRO A 187 -0.35 -11.05 33.36
N ASP A 188 -1.15 -10.02 33.07
CA ASP A 188 -1.63 -9.00 34.00
C ASP A 188 -3.04 -9.28 34.55
N TRP A 189 -3.70 -10.38 34.14
CA TRP A 189 -5.03 -10.71 34.64
C TRP A 189 -5.08 -10.87 36.15
N THR A 190 -6.02 -10.15 36.74
CA THR A 190 -6.38 -10.25 38.14
C THR A 190 -7.45 -11.32 38.35
N ILE A 191 -7.78 -11.60 39.62
CA ILE A 191 -8.92 -12.46 39.95
C ILE A 191 -10.24 -11.87 39.46
N ASP A 192 -10.37 -10.54 39.37
CA ASP A 192 -11.60 -9.90 38.94
C ASP A 192 -11.79 -10.00 37.41
N ASP A 193 -10.69 -10.01 36.65
CA ASP A 193 -10.72 -10.34 35.22
C ASP A 193 -11.21 -11.76 34.97
N PHE A 194 -10.70 -12.70 35.77
CA PHE A 194 -11.12 -14.09 35.69
C PHE A 194 -12.60 -14.28 36.09
N LYS A 195 -13.04 -13.64 37.18
CA LYS A 195 -14.45 -13.64 37.60
C LYS A 195 -15.37 -13.07 36.52
N ARG A 196 -15.01 -11.92 35.95
CA ARG A 196 -15.75 -11.31 34.83
C ARG A 196 -15.98 -12.30 33.69
N ALA A 197 -14.98 -13.11 33.36
CA ALA A 197 -15.09 -14.12 32.31
C ALA A 197 -15.90 -15.36 32.77
N ALA A 198 -15.58 -15.94 33.93
CA ALA A 198 -16.20 -17.17 34.43
C ALA A 198 -17.68 -16.99 34.80
N ASP A 199 -18.04 -15.85 35.40
CA ASP A 199 -19.39 -15.58 35.90
C ASP A 199 -20.40 -15.34 34.76
N GLN A 200 -19.94 -15.28 33.50
CA GLN A 200 -20.80 -15.31 32.32
C GLN A 200 -21.51 -16.67 32.13
N ALA A 201 -21.05 -17.75 32.79
CA ALA A 201 -21.66 -19.07 32.74
C ALA A 201 -22.99 -19.13 33.51
N ARG A 202 -24.04 -18.52 32.96
CA ARG A 202 -25.38 -18.44 33.56
C ARG A 202 -26.44 -18.37 32.48
N ALA A 203 -27.70 -18.66 32.83
CA ALA A 203 -28.84 -18.57 31.92
C ALA A 203 -28.63 -19.38 30.62
N GLY A 204 -28.05 -20.58 30.73
CA GLY A 204 -27.75 -21.46 29.61
C GLY A 204 -26.52 -21.06 28.78
N GLN A 205 -25.81 -20.00 29.15
CA GLN A 205 -24.53 -19.62 28.55
C GLN A 205 -23.37 -20.42 29.17
N ILE A 206 -22.33 -20.68 28.36
CA ILE A 206 -21.17 -21.48 28.77
C ILE A 206 -19.91 -20.61 28.66
N ALA A 207 -19.22 -20.40 29.78
CA ALA A 207 -17.96 -19.63 29.75
C ALA A 207 -16.82 -20.53 29.26
N VAL A 208 -16.27 -20.22 28.08
CA VAL A 208 -15.06 -20.87 27.55
C VAL A 208 -13.86 -20.00 27.90
N LEU A 209 -12.95 -20.52 28.72
CA LEU A 209 -11.78 -19.79 29.21
C LEU A 209 -10.52 -20.34 28.57
N GLN A 210 -9.80 -19.48 27.87
CA GLN A 210 -8.60 -19.80 27.12
C GLN A 210 -7.35 -19.50 27.95
N PHE A 211 -6.40 -20.43 27.92
CA PHE A 211 -5.07 -20.33 28.50
C PHE A 211 -4.05 -20.80 27.46
N HIS A 212 -2.85 -20.24 27.50
CA HIS A 212 -1.70 -20.73 26.73
C HIS A 212 -0.83 -21.56 27.69
N GLY A 213 0.33 -21.09 28.15
CA GLY A 213 1.13 -21.79 29.18
C GLY A 213 0.94 -21.30 30.63
N VAL A 214 1.16 -22.22 31.59
CA VAL A 214 1.14 -21.96 33.05
C VAL A 214 2.45 -22.40 33.73
N PRO A 215 3.58 -21.69 33.52
CA PRO A 215 3.76 -20.55 32.63
C PRO A 215 4.07 -20.98 31.19
N ASP A 216 3.98 -20.02 30.28
CA ASP A 216 4.57 -20.04 28.94
C ASP A 216 5.86 -19.22 28.97
N ARG A 217 6.98 -19.80 28.54
CA ARG A 217 8.27 -19.11 28.51
C ARG A 217 8.62 -18.55 27.14
N GLU A 218 8.11 -19.17 26.07
CA GLU A 218 8.38 -18.76 24.70
C GLU A 218 7.38 -17.68 24.24
N HIS A 219 6.17 -17.67 24.82
CA HIS A 219 5.12 -16.70 24.54
C HIS A 219 4.74 -15.87 25.79
N PRO A 220 5.64 -15.00 26.29
CA PRO A 220 5.44 -14.28 27.55
C PRO A 220 4.25 -13.30 27.53
N TRP A 221 3.69 -12.94 26.38
CA TRP A 221 2.55 -12.02 26.28
C TRP A 221 1.18 -12.68 26.57
N VAL A 222 1.11 -14.00 26.61
CA VAL A 222 -0.13 -14.78 26.90
C VAL A 222 0.04 -15.76 28.06
N HIS A 223 1.17 -15.68 28.78
CA HIS A 223 1.48 -16.58 29.88
C HIS A 223 0.58 -16.31 31.10
N THR A 224 0.30 -17.37 31.88
CA THR A 224 -0.31 -17.24 33.21
C THR A 224 0.67 -17.74 34.28
N ARG A 225 0.75 -17.06 35.43
CA ARG A 225 1.58 -17.53 36.56
C ARG A 225 0.92 -18.73 37.25
N PRO A 226 1.67 -19.78 37.66
CA PRO A 226 1.10 -20.94 38.37
C PRO A 226 0.25 -20.58 39.58
N GLU A 227 0.69 -19.61 40.39
CA GLU A 227 -0.04 -19.19 41.60
C GLU A 227 -1.37 -18.53 41.24
N ARG A 228 -1.38 -17.75 40.16
CA ARG A 228 -2.59 -17.09 39.64
C ARG A 228 -3.55 -18.11 39.04
N PHE A 229 -3.04 -19.09 38.32
CA PHE A 229 -3.85 -20.19 37.78
C PHE A 229 -4.48 -21.04 38.90
N GLU A 230 -3.72 -21.39 39.95
CA GLU A 230 -4.26 -22.11 41.11
C GLU A 230 -5.36 -21.30 41.82
N GLU A 231 -5.20 -19.97 41.94
CA GLU A 231 -6.23 -19.08 42.46
C GLU A 231 -7.51 -19.11 41.62
N PHE A 232 -7.38 -19.08 40.29
CA PHE A 232 -8.49 -19.20 39.35
C PHE A 232 -9.23 -20.54 39.51
N MET A 233 -8.48 -21.65 39.57
CA MET A 233 -9.07 -22.98 39.76
C MET A 233 -9.78 -23.11 41.11
N ARG A 234 -9.18 -22.56 42.18
CA ARG A 234 -9.80 -22.49 43.51
C ARG A 234 -11.11 -21.71 43.47
N TYR A 235 -11.15 -20.57 42.77
CA TYR A 235 -12.39 -19.81 42.60
C TYR A 235 -13.50 -20.64 41.95
N LEU A 236 -13.20 -21.32 40.84
CA LEU A 236 -14.18 -22.20 40.18
C LEU A 236 -14.68 -23.29 41.13
N HIS A 237 -13.78 -23.93 41.88
CA HIS A 237 -14.12 -25.01 42.78
C HIS A 237 -14.98 -24.54 43.96
N THR A 238 -14.52 -23.51 44.68
CA THR A 238 -15.22 -22.95 45.84
C THR A 238 -16.61 -22.40 45.48
N ASN A 239 -16.77 -21.87 44.26
CA ASN A 239 -18.06 -21.35 43.78
C ASN A 239 -18.90 -22.40 43.04
N ALA A 240 -18.54 -23.67 43.13
CA ALA A 240 -19.27 -24.83 42.59
C ALA A 240 -19.50 -24.80 41.07
N PHE A 241 -18.56 -24.23 40.31
CA PHE A 241 -18.56 -24.37 38.86
C PHE A 241 -18.31 -25.81 38.44
N LYS A 242 -18.91 -26.20 37.30
CA LYS A 242 -18.69 -27.49 36.67
C LYS A 242 -17.85 -27.30 35.43
N VAL A 243 -16.61 -27.81 35.50
CA VAL A 243 -15.63 -27.68 34.44
C VAL A 243 -15.59 -28.95 33.60
N VAL A 244 -15.80 -28.81 32.29
CA VAL A 244 -15.87 -29.92 31.34
C VAL A 244 -14.94 -29.69 30.15
N ALA A 245 -14.64 -30.75 29.40
CA ALA A 245 -13.96 -30.61 28.11
C ALA A 245 -14.95 -30.10 27.04
N LEU A 246 -14.44 -29.49 25.98
CA LEU A 246 -15.23 -28.94 24.88
C LEU A 246 -16.06 -30.04 24.17
N ARG A 247 -15.52 -31.26 23.99
CA ARG A 247 -16.29 -32.41 23.45
C ARG A 247 -17.53 -32.75 24.25
N ASP A 248 -17.50 -32.54 25.57
CA ASP A 248 -18.60 -32.91 26.47
C ASP A 248 -19.81 -32.00 26.31
N LEU A 249 -19.66 -30.85 25.63
CA LEU A 249 -20.79 -30.00 25.25
C LEU A 249 -21.80 -30.71 24.35
N ALA A 250 -21.39 -31.78 23.65
CA ALA A 250 -22.28 -32.64 22.86
C ALA A 250 -23.42 -33.28 23.68
N ARG A 251 -23.35 -33.28 25.01
CA ARG A 251 -24.46 -33.72 25.88
C ARG A 251 -25.63 -32.74 25.87
N TYR A 252 -25.34 -31.46 25.69
CA TYR A 252 -26.30 -30.36 25.78
C TYR A 252 -26.59 -29.70 24.42
N ILE A 253 -25.68 -29.84 23.47
CA ILE A 253 -25.67 -29.10 22.22
C ILE A 253 -25.58 -30.07 21.05
N ASP A 254 -26.50 -29.92 20.10
CA ASP A 254 -26.37 -30.54 18.79
C ASP A 254 -25.42 -29.70 17.91
N PRO A 255 -24.20 -30.19 17.60
CA PRO A 255 -23.23 -29.44 16.80
C PRO A 255 -23.63 -29.29 15.33
N ASP A 256 -24.60 -30.07 14.85
CA ASP A 256 -25.13 -29.93 13.49
C ASP A 256 -26.19 -28.82 13.39
N ARG A 257 -26.71 -28.36 14.54
CA ARG A 257 -27.67 -27.27 14.63
C ARG A 257 -26.98 -25.91 14.75
N ALA A 258 -26.65 -25.34 13.60
CA ALA A 258 -26.02 -24.03 13.48
C ALA A 258 -27.01 -22.94 13.01
N PRO A 259 -26.76 -21.65 13.35
CA PRO A 259 -27.50 -20.53 12.75
C PRO A 259 -27.24 -20.46 11.23
N ALA A 260 -28.23 -19.96 10.48
CA ALA A 260 -28.12 -19.85 9.02
C ALA A 260 -27.00 -18.89 8.57
N ASP A 261 -26.80 -17.81 9.32
CA ASP A 261 -25.66 -16.92 9.19
C ASP A 261 -24.75 -17.07 10.40
N ALA A 262 -23.55 -17.61 10.17
CA ALA A 262 -22.58 -17.92 11.21
C ALA A 262 -21.99 -16.67 11.90
N LEU A 263 -22.07 -15.48 11.27
CA LEU A 263 -21.51 -14.23 11.78
C LEU A 263 -22.56 -13.21 12.25
N ALA A 264 -23.86 -13.51 12.11
CA ALA A 264 -24.92 -12.56 12.47
C ALA A 264 -24.82 -12.05 13.93
N ILE A 265 -24.58 -12.94 14.89
CA ILE A 265 -24.43 -12.56 16.30
C ILE A 265 -23.17 -11.71 16.54
N VAL A 266 -22.08 -12.02 15.85
CA VAL A 266 -20.82 -11.27 15.93
C VAL A 266 -21.07 -9.83 15.49
N GLN A 267 -21.78 -9.63 14.38
CA GLN A 267 -22.12 -8.28 13.90
C GLN A 267 -23.05 -7.55 14.86
N LYS A 268 -24.06 -8.24 15.42
CA LYS A 268 -24.96 -7.67 16.43
C LYS A 268 -24.21 -7.19 17.68
N ARG A 269 -23.28 -8.01 18.21
CA ARG A 269 -22.46 -7.66 19.37
C ARG A 269 -21.50 -6.51 19.05
N LYS A 270 -20.87 -6.49 17.86
CA LYS A 270 -20.03 -5.36 17.41
C LYS A 270 -20.81 -4.05 17.34
N ALA A 271 -22.03 -4.08 16.79
CA ALA A 271 -22.91 -2.91 16.64
C ALA A 271 -23.43 -2.36 17.98
N GLY A 272 -23.42 -3.16 19.05
CA GLY A 272 -23.86 -2.73 20.38
C GLY A 272 -22.81 -1.94 21.19
N ARG A 273 -21.60 -1.75 20.66
CA ARG A 273 -20.52 -1.04 21.36
C ARG A 273 -20.58 0.47 21.05
N PRO A 274 -20.52 1.35 22.06
CA PRO A 274 -20.46 2.78 21.82
C PRO A 274 -19.13 3.14 21.14
N GLU A 275 -19.20 3.94 20.09
CA GLU A 275 -18.01 4.53 19.48
C GLU A 275 -17.34 5.51 20.44
N VAL A 276 -16.01 5.56 20.38
CA VAL A 276 -15.16 6.52 21.06
C VAL A 276 -14.84 7.62 20.06
N LEU A 277 -15.14 8.86 20.43
CA LEU A 277 -14.69 10.03 19.68
C LEU A 277 -13.18 10.22 19.93
N VAL A 278 -12.38 10.00 18.91
CA VAL A 278 -10.94 10.27 18.94
C VAL A 278 -10.69 11.63 18.33
N GLU A 279 -10.08 12.53 19.10
CA GLU A 279 -9.68 13.85 18.65
C GLU A 279 -8.15 13.94 18.56
N GLY A 280 -7.65 14.75 17.63
CA GLY A 280 -6.22 15.00 17.55
C GLY A 280 -5.83 16.20 16.73
N GLU A 281 -4.53 16.47 16.67
CA GLU A 281 -3.94 17.54 15.85
C GLU A 281 -2.53 17.16 15.38
N MET A 282 -2.11 17.83 14.31
CA MET A 282 -0.76 17.72 13.75
C MET A 282 -0.06 19.06 13.93
N VAL A 283 1.17 19.03 14.43
CA VAL A 283 1.99 20.23 14.65
C VAL A 283 3.41 20.02 14.15
N ASP A 284 4.08 21.11 13.82
CA ASP A 284 5.50 21.14 13.55
C ASP A 284 6.27 20.90 14.86
N ASN A 285 7.14 19.90 14.87
CA ASN A 285 7.90 19.54 16.07
C ASN A 285 8.83 20.67 16.57
N ALA A 286 9.34 21.53 15.68
CA ALA A 286 10.31 22.56 16.03
C ALA A 286 9.66 23.79 16.68
N ASN A 287 8.43 24.15 16.29
CA ASN A 287 7.80 25.40 16.72
C ASN A 287 6.37 25.24 17.27
N GLY A 288 5.80 24.03 17.23
CA GLY A 288 4.47 23.73 17.74
C GLY A 288 3.31 24.31 16.93
N LYS A 289 3.57 24.94 15.77
CA LYS A 289 2.51 25.48 14.92
C LYS A 289 1.69 24.34 14.30
N PRO A 290 0.36 24.48 14.19
CA PRO A 290 -0.46 23.49 13.51
C PRO A 290 -0.05 23.32 12.04
N LEU A 291 -0.08 22.08 11.56
CA LEU A 291 0.29 21.71 10.20
C LEU A 291 -0.88 21.04 9.48
N PRO A 292 -1.18 21.43 8.22
CA PRO A 292 -1.94 20.56 7.34
C PRO A 292 -1.14 19.27 7.06
N ALA A 293 -1.82 18.13 6.98
CA ALA A 293 -1.17 16.84 6.77
C ALA A 293 -2.16 15.79 6.27
N ARG A 294 -1.61 14.74 5.68
CA ARG A 294 -2.31 13.49 5.38
C ARG A 294 -2.36 12.61 6.62
N LEU A 295 -3.52 12.00 6.89
CA LEU A 295 -3.74 11.07 7.98
C LEU A 295 -4.35 9.76 7.48
N TYR A 296 -3.65 8.67 7.77
CA TYR A 296 -4.10 7.29 7.65
C TYR A 296 -4.60 6.81 9.01
N VAL A 297 -5.78 6.20 9.04
CA VAL A 297 -6.29 5.50 10.24
C VAL A 297 -6.70 4.09 9.82
N HIS A 298 -5.96 3.12 10.33
CA HIS A 298 -6.12 1.72 9.95
C HIS A 298 -6.42 0.87 11.17
N GLY A 299 -7.53 0.12 11.15
CA GLY A 299 -7.90 -0.80 12.21
C GLY A 299 -7.12 -2.11 12.11
N ALA A 300 -6.92 -2.79 13.23
CA ALA A 300 -6.28 -4.10 13.27
C ALA A 300 -7.00 -5.19 12.43
N ASP A 301 -8.28 -4.98 12.10
CA ASP A 301 -9.08 -5.84 11.22
C ASP A 301 -8.94 -5.53 9.72
N GLY A 302 -8.05 -4.60 9.37
CA GLY A 302 -7.80 -4.18 7.98
C GLY A 302 -8.68 -3.01 7.51
N THR A 303 -9.60 -2.51 8.34
CA THR A 303 -10.54 -1.45 7.96
C THR A 303 -9.87 -0.08 7.91
N TRP A 304 -10.21 0.72 6.88
CA TRP A 304 -9.79 2.12 6.76
C TRP A 304 -10.82 3.06 7.35
N HIS A 305 -10.36 4.06 8.10
CA HIS A 305 -11.20 5.10 8.69
C HIS A 305 -10.77 6.47 8.17
N PHE A 306 -11.75 7.35 7.97
CA PHE A 306 -11.56 8.66 7.34
C PHE A 306 -11.95 9.77 8.32
N PRO A 307 -10.96 10.39 8.98
CA PRO A 307 -11.19 11.50 9.90
C PRO A 307 -11.88 12.70 9.24
N LYS A 308 -12.50 13.53 10.05
CA LYS A 308 -13.06 14.83 9.65
C LYS A 308 -12.33 15.93 10.39
N SER A 309 -12.46 17.17 9.93
CA SER A 309 -12.05 18.29 10.78
C SER A 309 -12.98 18.39 11.99
N ALA A 310 -12.40 18.66 13.16
CA ALA A 310 -13.12 19.00 14.38
C ALA A 310 -13.48 20.49 14.45
N PHE A 311 -13.00 21.30 13.51
CA PHE A 311 -13.21 22.74 13.48
C PHE A 311 -14.03 23.16 12.27
N ALA A 312 -14.98 24.08 12.45
CA ALA A 312 -15.92 24.47 11.39
C ALA A 312 -15.25 25.15 10.19
N LEU A 313 -14.15 25.88 10.40
CA LEU A 313 -13.34 26.48 9.34
C LEU A 313 -12.28 25.52 8.77
N GLY A 314 -12.13 24.33 9.37
CA GLY A 314 -11.22 23.32 8.88
C GLY A 314 -11.84 22.47 7.78
N SER A 315 -10.99 21.98 6.90
CA SER A 315 -11.35 21.08 5.80
C SER A 315 -10.67 19.71 5.96
N ALA A 316 -11.36 18.69 5.45
CA ALA A 316 -10.93 17.31 5.41
C ALA A 316 -11.35 16.73 4.06
N VAL A 317 -10.39 16.22 3.28
CA VAL A 317 -10.64 15.66 1.95
C VAL A 317 -10.32 14.17 1.98
N ARG A 318 -11.35 13.35 1.79
CA ARG A 318 -11.24 11.89 1.73
C ARG A 318 -10.63 11.48 0.39
N TYR A 319 -9.57 10.69 0.44
CA TYR A 319 -8.96 10.07 -0.73
C TYR A 319 -9.09 8.56 -0.63
N GLU A 320 -9.73 7.96 -1.62
CA GLU A 320 -9.96 6.53 -1.69
C GLU A 320 -9.78 6.06 -3.12
N ARG A 321 -8.63 5.45 -3.38
CA ARG A 321 -8.30 4.90 -4.70
C ARG A 321 -7.80 3.48 -4.58
N ARG A 322 -8.24 2.67 -5.54
CA ARG A 322 -7.89 1.26 -5.68
C ARG A 322 -7.53 1.01 -7.14
N ASN A 323 -6.42 0.34 -7.38
CA ASN A 323 -6.05 -0.05 -8.73
C ASN A 323 -7.06 -1.08 -9.27
N TRP A 324 -7.40 -0.98 -10.55
CA TRP A 324 -8.40 -1.83 -11.19
C TRP A 324 -7.84 -3.19 -11.67
N ILE A 325 -6.52 -3.32 -11.83
CA ILE A 325 -5.82 -4.56 -12.20
C ILE A 325 -5.47 -5.35 -10.94
N ASN A 326 -4.70 -4.74 -10.04
CA ASN A 326 -4.34 -5.33 -8.75
C ASN A 326 -5.11 -4.62 -7.64
N THR A 327 -6.25 -5.17 -7.28
CA THR A 327 -7.16 -4.57 -6.29
C THR A 327 -6.56 -4.48 -4.89
N ASN A 328 -5.43 -5.13 -4.60
CA ASN A 328 -4.71 -4.96 -3.34
C ASN A 328 -3.97 -3.62 -3.24
N VAL A 329 -3.69 -2.97 -4.38
CA VAL A 329 -3.02 -1.68 -4.44
C VAL A 329 -4.03 -0.57 -4.14
N VAL A 330 -3.94 -0.04 -2.92
CA VAL A 330 -4.87 0.93 -2.39
C VAL A 330 -4.14 2.12 -1.77
N GLU A 331 -4.73 3.30 -1.92
CA GLU A 331 -4.31 4.54 -1.27
C GLU A 331 -5.55 5.17 -0.63
N MET A 332 -5.61 5.10 0.71
CA MET A 332 -6.79 5.40 1.52
C MET A 332 -6.41 6.33 2.68
N HIS A 333 -6.74 7.60 2.59
CA HIS A 333 -6.40 8.58 3.62
C HIS A 333 -7.38 9.75 3.67
N THR A 334 -7.19 10.63 4.65
CA THR A 334 -7.78 11.96 4.67
C THR A 334 -6.67 13.01 4.68
N THR A 335 -6.72 13.98 3.78
CA THR A 335 -5.90 15.20 3.90
C THR A 335 -6.66 16.22 4.76
N LEU A 336 -5.99 16.76 5.75
CA LEU A 336 -6.56 17.64 6.75
C LEU A 336 -5.88 19.01 6.65
N SER A 337 -6.68 20.06 6.72
CA SER A 337 -6.17 21.41 6.98
C SER A 337 -5.46 21.46 8.35
N ALA A 338 -4.77 22.56 8.66
CA ALA A 338 -4.03 22.74 9.91
C ALA A 338 -4.88 22.75 11.21
N HIS A 339 -6.14 22.35 11.14
CA HIS A 339 -7.06 22.33 12.27
C HIS A 339 -7.11 20.93 12.90
N PRO A 340 -7.53 20.82 14.17
CA PRO A 340 -7.74 19.53 14.80
C PRO A 340 -8.69 18.63 14.01
N PHE A 341 -8.46 17.32 14.08
CA PHE A 341 -9.29 16.29 13.48
C PHE A 341 -10.10 15.55 14.54
N ARG A 342 -11.14 14.87 14.08
CA ARG A 342 -11.91 13.90 14.85
C ARG A 342 -12.29 12.69 14.03
N VAL A 343 -12.40 11.54 14.67
CA VAL A 343 -12.88 10.29 14.07
C VAL A 343 -13.59 9.46 15.14
N GLU A 344 -14.75 8.90 14.80
CA GLU A 344 -15.49 7.98 15.67
C GLU A 344 -15.03 6.56 15.37
N LEU A 345 -14.53 5.86 16.40
CA LEU A 345 -13.94 4.53 16.28
C LEU A 345 -14.51 3.63 17.37
N LEU A 346 -14.75 2.35 17.05
CA LEU A 346 -15.04 1.38 18.09
C LEU A 346 -13.82 1.18 18.99
N PRO A 347 -14.00 0.78 20.26
CA PRO A 347 -12.86 0.46 21.11
C PRO A 347 -11.99 -0.65 20.50
N GLY A 348 -10.67 -0.41 20.41
CA GLY A 348 -9.71 -1.31 19.77
C GLY A 348 -8.39 -0.66 19.39
N ARG A 349 -7.46 -1.43 18.82
CA ARG A 349 -6.17 -0.93 18.34
C ARG A 349 -6.29 -0.41 16.91
N TYR A 350 -5.68 0.75 16.69
CA TYR A 350 -5.62 1.42 15.41
C TYR A 350 -4.21 1.94 15.17
N THR A 351 -3.74 1.85 13.94
CA THR A 351 -2.51 2.49 13.48
C THR A 351 -2.87 3.83 12.86
N PHE A 352 -2.32 4.91 13.42
CA PHE A 352 -2.39 6.25 12.87
C PHE A 352 -1.05 6.57 12.20
N THR A 353 -1.05 6.93 10.93
CA THR A 353 0.15 7.43 10.23
C THR A 353 -0.13 8.83 9.71
N VAL A 354 0.72 9.79 10.08
CA VAL A 354 0.63 11.19 9.65
C VAL A 354 1.82 11.52 8.76
N GLU A 355 1.54 12.13 7.61
CA GLU A 355 2.56 12.52 6.63
C GLU A 355 2.28 13.93 6.09
N ARG A 356 3.35 14.66 5.76
CA ARG A 356 3.27 15.98 5.13
C ARG A 356 4.27 16.04 3.98
N GLY A 357 3.85 15.59 2.80
CA GLY A 357 4.71 15.55 1.63
C GLY A 357 6.00 14.78 1.85
N LYS A 358 7.07 15.22 1.19
CA LYS A 358 8.39 14.55 1.24
C LYS A 358 9.41 15.22 2.14
N GLU A 359 9.13 16.41 2.65
CA GLU A 359 10.10 17.20 3.42
C GLU A 359 10.08 16.89 4.92
N PHE A 360 9.13 16.08 5.37
CA PHE A 360 8.95 15.63 6.75
C PHE A 360 9.14 14.13 6.87
N PHE A 361 9.58 13.68 8.05
CA PHE A 361 9.48 12.26 8.39
C PHE A 361 8.02 11.91 8.68
N PRO A 362 7.51 10.77 8.17
CA PRO A 362 6.22 10.26 8.58
C PRO A 362 6.25 9.90 10.07
N GLU A 363 5.12 10.08 10.75
CA GLU A 363 4.92 9.66 12.14
C GLU A 363 3.82 8.60 12.20
N THR A 364 4.19 7.38 12.60
CA THR A 364 3.26 6.27 12.80
C THR A 364 3.16 5.94 14.28
N ARG A 365 1.93 5.77 14.78
CA ARG A 365 1.65 5.35 16.15
C ARG A 365 0.49 4.36 16.20
N GLU A 366 0.70 3.26 16.90
CA GLU A 366 -0.40 2.38 17.34
C GLU A 366 -1.08 3.00 18.57
N VAL A 367 -2.40 3.11 18.51
CA VAL A 367 -3.23 3.72 19.55
C VAL A 367 -4.29 2.71 19.97
N LEU A 368 -4.36 2.43 21.27
CA LEU A 368 -5.49 1.73 21.85
C LEU A 368 -6.61 2.74 22.11
N VAL A 369 -7.69 2.64 21.35
CA VAL A 369 -8.88 3.47 21.47
C VAL A 369 -9.80 2.88 22.53
N GLU A 370 -10.06 3.67 23.57
CA GLU A 370 -10.95 3.34 24.68
C GLU A 370 -11.61 4.62 25.25
N PRO A 371 -12.74 4.52 25.97
CA PRO A 371 -13.36 5.68 26.59
C PRO A 371 -12.37 6.46 27.48
N GLY A 372 -12.29 7.77 27.29
CA GLY A 372 -11.36 8.63 28.03
C GLY A 372 -9.98 8.81 27.37
N LEU A 373 -9.77 8.27 26.16
CA LEU A 373 -8.55 8.52 25.37
C LEU A 373 -8.26 10.04 25.27
N PRO A 374 -7.06 10.51 25.69
CA PRO A 374 -6.70 11.92 25.57
C PRO A 374 -6.51 12.31 24.10
N LYS A 375 -6.64 13.62 23.82
CA LYS A 375 -6.39 14.18 22.49
C LYS A 375 -5.01 13.78 21.98
N LEU A 376 -4.98 13.26 20.76
CA LEU A 376 -3.78 12.81 20.08
C LEU A 376 -3.02 14.02 19.51
N VAL A 377 -1.71 14.13 19.77
CA VAL A 377 -0.87 15.16 19.16
C VAL A 377 0.28 14.50 18.40
N PHE A 378 0.31 14.68 17.08
CA PHE A 378 1.38 14.23 16.20
C PHE A 378 2.34 15.39 15.92
N ARG A 379 3.65 15.15 16.04
CA ARG A 379 4.73 16.14 15.93
C ARG A 379 5.63 15.79 14.76
N LEU A 380 5.32 16.35 13.60
CA LEU A 380 6.07 16.09 12.38
C LEU A 380 7.43 16.80 12.42
N ARG A 381 8.48 16.05 12.09
CA ARG A 381 9.86 16.56 12.03
C ARG A 381 10.25 16.80 10.59
N ARG A 382 10.48 18.07 10.25
CA ARG A 382 11.04 18.46 8.95
C ARG A 382 12.51 18.02 8.87
N TRP A 383 12.92 17.47 7.74
CA TRP A 383 14.32 17.08 7.51
C TRP A 383 15.03 17.88 6.42
N VAL A 384 14.26 18.55 5.56
CA VAL A 384 14.76 19.50 4.56
C VAL A 384 13.73 20.61 4.37
N ALA A 385 14.16 21.83 4.04
CA ALA A 385 13.29 22.97 3.78
C ALA A 385 13.65 23.55 2.40
N MET A 386 13.07 22.99 1.33
CA MET A 386 13.52 23.30 -0.03
C MET A 386 13.14 24.73 -0.43
N ALA A 387 11.93 25.18 -0.06
CA ALA A 387 11.43 26.52 -0.38
C ALA A 387 12.30 27.63 0.24
N GLU A 388 12.87 27.40 1.44
CA GLU A 388 13.81 28.34 2.08
C GLU A 388 15.12 28.50 1.30
N SER A 389 15.45 27.51 0.47
CA SER A 389 16.63 27.50 -0.42
C SER A 389 16.28 27.87 -1.87
N GLY A 390 15.10 28.43 -2.11
CA GLY A 390 14.65 28.86 -3.44
C GLY A 390 14.15 27.74 -4.35
N TRP A 391 13.95 26.52 -3.83
CA TRP A 391 13.46 25.37 -4.58
C TRP A 391 12.00 25.07 -4.25
N TYR A 392 11.14 25.15 -5.26
CA TYR A 392 9.70 24.99 -5.09
C TYR A 392 9.21 23.78 -5.88
N SER A 393 8.47 22.91 -5.21
CA SER A 393 7.94 21.68 -5.80
C SER A 393 6.76 21.92 -6.73
N GLY A 394 6.50 20.97 -7.64
CA GLY A 394 5.25 20.91 -8.36
C GLY A 394 4.89 19.51 -8.82
N ASP A 395 3.59 19.34 -9.05
CA ASP A 395 2.98 18.15 -9.64
C ASP A 395 2.33 18.57 -10.97
N THR A 396 2.93 18.12 -12.09
CA THR A 396 2.57 18.56 -13.44
C THR A 396 1.38 17.82 -14.04
N HIS A 397 0.93 16.72 -13.40
CA HIS A 397 -0.17 15.90 -13.90
C HIS A 397 -1.00 15.39 -12.72
N ASN A 398 -2.16 15.98 -12.47
CA ASN A 398 -3.13 15.45 -11.51
C ASN A 398 -4.57 15.64 -12.00
N HIS A 399 -5.47 14.77 -11.54
CA HIS A 399 -6.91 14.81 -11.81
C HIS A 399 -7.66 15.08 -10.51
N ARG A 400 -7.31 16.16 -9.83
CA ARG A 400 -7.99 16.56 -8.60
C ARG A 400 -9.03 17.63 -8.87
N ASP A 401 -10.16 17.49 -8.17
CA ASP A 401 -11.17 18.53 -8.14
C ASP A 401 -10.50 19.83 -7.67
N PRO A 402 -10.55 20.91 -8.47
CA PRO A 402 -9.94 22.16 -8.10
C PRO A 402 -10.38 22.71 -6.73
N ALA A 403 -11.59 22.37 -6.27
CA ALA A 403 -12.08 22.76 -4.94
C ALA A 403 -11.31 22.07 -3.79
N GLU A 404 -10.69 20.92 -4.04
CA GLU A 404 -9.93 20.16 -3.04
C GLU A 404 -8.46 20.60 -2.97
N LEU A 405 -7.91 21.20 -4.04
CA LEU A 405 -6.50 21.56 -4.15
C LEU A 405 -5.97 22.45 -2.99
N PRO A 406 -6.69 23.49 -2.51
CA PRO A 406 -6.20 24.27 -1.38
C PRO A 406 -5.95 23.46 -0.11
N ASN A 407 -6.69 22.37 0.10
CA ASN A 407 -6.44 21.46 1.22
C ASN A 407 -5.30 20.48 0.90
N VAL A 408 -5.41 19.77 -0.22
CA VAL A 408 -4.52 18.66 -0.57
C VAL A 408 -3.10 19.15 -0.79
N MET A 409 -2.90 20.26 -1.51
CA MET A 409 -1.58 20.82 -1.77
C MET A 409 -0.88 21.27 -0.49
N LEU A 410 -1.62 21.89 0.44
CA LEU A 410 -1.08 22.28 1.73
C LEU A 410 -0.76 21.08 2.61
N ALA A 411 -1.53 19.99 2.55
CA ALA A 411 -1.24 18.75 3.27
C ALA A 411 0.01 18.03 2.72
N GLU A 412 0.27 18.13 1.41
CA GLU A 412 1.41 17.50 0.73
C GLU A 412 2.65 18.41 0.55
N ASP A 413 2.56 19.66 1.01
CA ASP A 413 3.57 20.72 0.82
C ASP A 413 4.00 20.83 -0.66
N VAL A 414 3.04 20.82 -1.59
CA VAL A 414 3.26 20.89 -3.04
C VAL A 414 3.05 22.33 -3.52
N ASN A 415 4.11 23.05 -3.88
CA ASN A 415 4.04 24.49 -4.15
C ASN A 415 3.22 24.82 -5.41
N VAL A 416 3.36 24.05 -6.49
CA VAL A 416 2.61 24.26 -7.74
C VAL A 416 1.81 23.03 -8.15
N GLY A 417 0.49 23.20 -8.29
CA GLY A 417 -0.41 22.17 -8.79
C GLY A 417 -0.93 22.51 -10.18
N LEU A 418 -0.83 21.56 -11.11
CA LEU A 418 -1.35 21.69 -12.47
C LEU A 418 -2.43 20.63 -12.73
N PRO A 419 -3.67 20.83 -12.24
CA PRO A 419 -4.78 19.91 -12.49
C PRO A 419 -5.16 19.88 -13.98
N MET A 420 -5.40 18.67 -14.51
CA MET A 420 -5.99 18.46 -15.84
C MET A 420 -7.49 18.74 -15.78
N VAL A 421 -7.83 20.04 -15.71
CA VAL A 421 -9.22 20.51 -15.69
C VAL A 421 -9.94 20.08 -16.96
N ASP A 422 -9.26 20.24 -18.09
CA ASP A 422 -9.72 19.79 -19.40
C ASP A 422 -9.06 18.46 -19.73
N TRP A 423 -9.86 17.44 -20.05
CA TRP A 423 -9.36 16.10 -20.36
C TRP A 423 -10.25 15.48 -21.42
N THR A 424 -9.66 14.87 -22.44
CA THR A 424 -10.40 14.10 -23.44
C THR A 424 -9.75 12.75 -23.71
N THR A 425 -10.58 11.73 -23.86
CA THR A 425 -10.14 10.36 -24.16
C THR A 425 -10.40 9.88 -25.60
N SER A 426 -10.96 10.77 -26.43
CA SER A 426 -11.35 10.47 -27.81
C SER A 426 -10.79 11.52 -28.76
N SER A 427 -10.23 11.07 -29.89
CA SER A 427 -9.63 11.96 -30.88
C SER A 427 -10.63 12.91 -31.56
N SER A 428 -11.93 12.60 -31.52
CA SER A 428 -12.99 13.36 -32.18
C SER A 428 -13.78 14.25 -31.21
N VAL A 429 -13.43 14.25 -29.93
CA VAL A 429 -14.11 15.05 -28.90
C VAL A 429 -13.16 16.10 -28.38
N ALA A 430 -13.53 17.37 -28.55
CA ALA A 430 -12.79 18.48 -27.99
C ALA A 430 -12.77 18.39 -26.44
N PRO A 431 -11.68 18.79 -25.78
CA PRO A 431 -11.62 18.82 -24.31
C PRO A 431 -12.76 19.62 -23.70
N SER A 432 -13.18 20.72 -24.35
CA SER A 432 -14.26 21.54 -23.84
C SER A 432 -15.64 20.89 -23.83
N ALA A 433 -15.82 19.87 -24.68
CA ALA A 433 -17.05 19.10 -24.83
C ALA A 433 -16.94 17.69 -24.19
N SER A 434 -15.79 17.35 -23.59
CA SER A 434 -15.58 16.04 -22.99
C SER A 434 -16.25 15.94 -21.61
N ASP A 435 -16.79 14.75 -21.32
CA ASP A 435 -17.33 14.37 -20.02
C ASP A 435 -16.25 13.89 -19.02
N ARG A 436 -15.00 13.87 -19.45
CA ARG A 436 -13.85 13.44 -18.64
C ARG A 436 -13.27 14.57 -17.78
N GLY A 437 -13.32 15.81 -18.27
CA GLY A 437 -12.84 16.98 -17.54
C GLY A 437 -13.75 17.38 -16.37
N PHE A 438 -13.34 18.39 -15.62
CA PHE A 438 -14.12 18.93 -14.52
C PHE A 438 -15.18 19.92 -15.03
N PRO A 439 -16.46 19.77 -14.63
CA PRO A 439 -17.50 20.71 -15.03
C PRO A 439 -17.33 22.04 -14.29
N GLY A 440 -17.34 23.16 -15.01
CA GLY A 440 -17.28 24.50 -14.42
C GLY A 440 -16.54 25.52 -15.29
N ASN A 441 -16.65 26.80 -14.91
CA ASN A 441 -15.90 27.88 -15.55
C ASN A 441 -14.70 28.29 -14.68
N PHE A 442 -13.55 27.70 -14.96
CA PHE A 442 -12.34 27.86 -14.15
C PHE A 442 -11.36 28.93 -14.66
N GLY A 443 -11.72 30.22 -14.76
CA GLY A 443 -10.77 31.34 -15.03
C GLY A 443 -9.65 31.10 -16.06
N ASP A 444 -8.58 31.91 -16.06
CA ASP A 444 -7.31 31.62 -16.76
C ASP A 444 -6.08 32.10 -15.97
N VAL A 445 -6.33 32.62 -14.75
CA VAL A 445 -5.35 33.17 -13.84
C VAL A 445 -4.99 32.12 -12.79
N PRO A 446 -3.71 32.01 -12.39
CA PRO A 446 -3.31 31.14 -11.28
C PRO A 446 -4.04 31.52 -9.99
N VAL A 447 -4.49 30.51 -9.26
CA VAL A 447 -5.13 30.66 -7.96
C VAL A 447 -4.07 30.52 -6.88
N GLN A 448 -3.76 31.64 -6.22
CA GLN A 448 -2.85 31.67 -5.08
C GLN A 448 -3.55 31.10 -3.84
N ILE A 449 -2.95 30.11 -3.19
CA ILE A 449 -3.44 29.51 -1.93
C ILE A 449 -2.83 30.25 -0.72
N ASP A 450 -1.52 30.43 -0.70
CA ASP A 450 -0.78 31.18 0.34
C ASP A 450 0.46 31.87 -0.24
N ALA A 451 1.49 32.22 0.55
CA ALA A 451 2.69 32.88 0.03
C ALA A 451 3.55 32.03 -0.93
N THR A 452 3.46 30.71 -0.88
CA THR A 452 4.33 29.77 -1.61
C THR A 452 3.58 28.66 -2.36
N HIS A 453 2.25 28.67 -2.32
CA HIS A 453 1.41 27.66 -2.94
C HIS A 453 0.43 28.29 -3.93
N ALA A 454 0.40 27.79 -5.16
CA ALA A 454 -0.53 28.22 -6.20
C ALA A 454 -0.87 27.06 -7.15
N TRP A 455 -2.08 27.03 -7.67
CA TRP A 455 -2.45 26.11 -8.75
C TRP A 455 -3.03 26.86 -9.93
N HIS A 456 -2.99 26.26 -11.12
CA HIS A 456 -3.51 26.89 -12.32
C HIS A 456 -4.52 25.99 -13.02
N PRO A 457 -5.73 26.50 -13.36
CA PRO A 457 -6.78 25.68 -13.94
C PRO A 457 -6.58 25.32 -15.41
N ARG A 458 -5.77 26.07 -16.18
CA ARG A 458 -5.71 25.87 -17.64
C ARG A 458 -4.57 24.93 -18.00
N ASN A 459 -4.85 23.65 -17.74
CA ASN A 459 -4.08 22.53 -18.26
C ASN A 459 -5.04 21.55 -18.92
N THR A 460 -4.58 20.95 -20.03
CA THR A 460 -5.36 20.03 -20.83
C THR A 460 -4.63 18.72 -21.03
N GLU A 461 -5.32 17.60 -20.86
CA GLU A 461 -4.84 16.29 -21.27
C GLU A 461 -5.60 15.74 -22.48
N TYR A 462 -4.84 15.38 -23.52
CA TYR A 462 -5.31 14.56 -24.63
C TYR A 462 -4.81 13.11 -24.44
N GLU A 463 -5.58 12.29 -23.74
CA GLU A 463 -5.26 10.87 -23.46
C GLU A 463 -6.05 9.93 -24.37
N ILE A 464 -5.59 9.77 -25.59
CA ILE A 464 -6.42 9.21 -26.66
C ILE A 464 -6.43 7.67 -26.62
N PHE A 465 -7.53 7.09 -26.14
CA PHE A 465 -7.82 5.65 -26.21
C PHE A 465 -8.63 5.26 -27.44
N ARG A 466 -9.34 6.23 -28.04
CA ARG A 466 -10.22 6.02 -29.18
C ARG A 466 -9.92 7.00 -30.30
N THR A 467 -9.75 6.47 -31.51
CA THR A 467 -9.60 7.27 -32.73
C THR A 467 -10.86 7.13 -33.58
N GLY A 468 -11.62 8.22 -33.66
CA GLY A 468 -13.01 8.17 -34.12
C GLY A 468 -13.84 7.17 -33.30
N ASN A 469 -14.50 6.24 -33.97
CA ASN A 469 -15.32 5.20 -33.31
C ASN A 469 -14.53 3.97 -32.87
N THR A 470 -13.25 3.86 -33.21
CA THR A 470 -12.43 2.66 -33.01
C THR A 470 -11.58 2.75 -31.75
N ASN A 471 -11.51 1.67 -30.98
CA ASN A 471 -10.53 1.55 -29.89
C ASN A 471 -9.12 1.48 -30.50
N HIS A 472 -8.35 2.54 -30.30
CA HIS A 472 -7.01 2.71 -30.87
C HIS A 472 -6.24 3.67 -29.98
N THR A 473 -5.53 3.11 -29.00
CA THR A 473 -4.78 3.87 -28.01
C THR A 473 -3.53 4.48 -28.62
N LEU A 474 -3.46 5.81 -28.66
CA LEU A 474 -2.34 6.57 -29.18
C LEU A 474 -1.33 6.92 -28.08
N GLY A 475 -1.75 7.69 -27.09
CA GLY A 475 -0.85 8.38 -26.15
C GLY A 475 -1.54 9.41 -25.30
N ALA A 476 -0.76 10.00 -24.40
CA ALA A 476 -1.12 11.19 -23.65
C ALA A 476 -0.22 12.35 -24.10
N LEU A 477 -0.84 13.49 -24.40
CA LEU A 477 -0.18 14.78 -24.56
C LEU A 477 -0.80 15.73 -23.55
N LEU A 478 0.04 16.28 -22.70
CA LEU A 478 -0.34 17.27 -21.70
C LEU A 478 0.04 18.66 -22.19
N ILE A 479 -0.85 19.62 -22.00
CA ILE A 479 -0.62 21.03 -22.31
C ILE A 479 -0.79 21.80 -21.02
N LEU A 480 0.30 22.38 -20.53
CA LEU A 480 0.37 23.04 -19.24
C LEU A 480 0.35 24.56 -19.43
N ASN A 481 -0.32 25.29 -18.54
CA ASN A 481 -0.32 26.76 -18.50
C ASN A 481 -0.73 27.43 -19.82
N HIS A 482 -1.71 26.87 -20.53
CA HIS A 482 -2.35 27.58 -21.63
C HIS A 482 -3.34 28.63 -21.05
N ARG A 483 -3.91 29.51 -21.86
CA ARG A 483 -4.84 30.56 -21.40
C ARG A 483 -6.26 30.32 -21.87
N THR A 484 -6.42 29.86 -23.10
CA THR A 484 -7.75 29.61 -23.67
C THR A 484 -8.09 28.13 -23.64
N ARG A 485 -9.36 27.82 -23.41
CA ARG A 485 -9.88 26.46 -23.52
C ARG A 485 -9.82 26.00 -24.98
N PHE A 486 -9.54 24.71 -25.20
CA PHE A 486 -9.54 24.13 -26.55
C PHE A 486 -10.92 23.58 -26.91
N ASP A 487 -11.53 24.18 -27.93
CA ASP A 487 -12.84 23.78 -28.48
C ASP A 487 -12.72 22.86 -29.70
N GLU A 488 -11.50 22.44 -30.02
CA GLU A 488 -11.18 21.62 -31.17
C GLU A 488 -10.76 20.20 -30.73
N PRO A 489 -11.17 19.15 -31.47
CA PRO A 489 -10.63 17.80 -31.30
C PRO A 489 -9.11 17.77 -31.54
N VAL A 490 -8.45 16.69 -31.11
CA VAL A 490 -6.97 16.60 -31.08
C VAL A 490 -6.28 16.78 -32.44
N PHE A 491 -6.98 16.55 -33.56
CA PHE A 491 -6.41 16.70 -34.91
C PHE A 491 -7.02 17.89 -35.65
N PRO A 492 -6.19 18.71 -36.32
CA PRO A 492 -4.73 18.62 -36.46
C PRO A 492 -3.96 19.05 -35.20
N LEU A 493 -2.93 18.28 -34.83
CA LEU A 493 -2.14 18.49 -33.60
C LEU A 493 -1.30 19.78 -33.61
N GLY A 494 -0.80 20.16 -34.79
CA GLY A 494 0.11 21.29 -34.95
C GLY A 494 -0.50 22.63 -34.52
N ASP A 495 -1.79 22.83 -34.80
CA ASP A 495 -2.49 24.08 -34.52
C ASP A 495 -2.73 24.26 -33.01
N ILE A 496 -3.13 23.18 -32.31
CA ILE A 496 -3.27 23.15 -30.86
C ILE A 496 -1.93 23.46 -30.19
N ALA A 497 -0.85 22.80 -30.63
CA ALA A 497 0.49 23.02 -30.11
C ALA A 497 1.00 24.45 -30.36
N ALA A 498 0.73 25.02 -31.54
CA ALA A 498 1.10 26.39 -31.88
C ALA A 498 0.34 27.40 -31.01
N LYS A 499 -0.97 27.19 -30.85
CA LYS A 499 -1.84 28.02 -30.01
C LYS A 499 -1.38 28.02 -28.56
N ALA A 500 -1.15 26.85 -27.97
CA ALA A 500 -0.65 26.71 -26.61
C ALA A 500 0.64 27.51 -26.39
N ARG A 501 1.58 27.45 -27.35
CA ARG A 501 2.85 28.18 -27.26
C ARG A 501 2.71 29.69 -27.30
N VAL A 502 1.83 30.21 -28.17
CA VAL A 502 1.55 31.65 -28.23
C VAL A 502 1.04 32.16 -26.88
N GLU A 503 0.33 31.30 -26.14
CA GLU A 503 -0.21 31.61 -24.82
C GLU A 503 0.80 31.43 -23.66
N GLY A 504 2.00 30.92 -23.95
CA GLY A 504 3.04 30.62 -22.96
C GLY A 504 2.95 29.23 -22.34
N GLY A 505 2.16 28.33 -22.94
CA GLY A 505 2.00 26.96 -22.48
C GLY A 505 3.19 26.05 -22.83
N LEU A 506 3.37 25.00 -22.03
CA LEU A 506 4.39 23.97 -22.22
C LEU A 506 3.72 22.65 -22.64
N LEU A 507 4.35 21.92 -23.56
CA LEU A 507 3.91 20.58 -23.95
C LEU A 507 4.68 19.52 -23.18
N ASP A 508 3.97 18.66 -22.45
CA ASP A 508 4.53 17.57 -21.66
C ASP A 508 4.10 16.20 -22.19
N LEU A 509 5.02 15.26 -22.09
CA LEU A 509 4.89 13.89 -22.57
C LEU A 509 5.11 12.95 -21.39
N GLU A 510 4.01 12.31 -20.99
CA GLU A 510 3.98 11.50 -19.78
C GLU A 510 4.31 10.01 -20.06
N LYS A 511 3.66 9.39 -21.06
CA LYS A 511 3.92 7.99 -21.42
C LYS A 511 5.18 7.84 -22.26
N HIS A 512 6.26 7.41 -21.62
CA HIS A 512 7.60 7.31 -22.24
C HIS A 512 7.72 6.28 -23.38
N ASN A 513 6.87 5.25 -23.45
CA ASN A 513 7.03 4.11 -24.38
C ASN A 513 5.88 3.94 -25.38
N TRP A 514 4.84 4.78 -25.31
CA TRP A 514 3.76 4.71 -26.29
C TRP A 514 4.27 5.26 -27.64
N PRO A 515 3.92 4.59 -28.77
CA PRO A 515 4.46 4.98 -30.06
C PRO A 515 4.12 6.42 -30.47
N TRP A 516 2.92 6.91 -30.12
CA TRP A 516 2.51 8.29 -30.41
C TRP A 516 3.47 9.30 -29.80
N SER A 517 3.83 9.10 -28.54
CA SER A 517 4.74 9.96 -27.78
C SER A 517 6.05 10.22 -28.54
N LEU A 518 6.66 9.17 -29.09
CA LEU A 518 7.93 9.28 -29.81
C LEU A 518 7.80 10.06 -31.14
N ALA A 519 6.64 9.99 -31.81
CA ALA A 519 6.37 10.79 -33.00
C ALA A 519 6.12 12.26 -32.67
N LEU A 520 5.49 12.56 -31.52
CA LEU A 520 5.16 13.92 -31.10
C LEU A 520 6.40 14.77 -30.79
N VAL A 521 7.47 14.17 -30.24
CA VAL A 521 8.68 14.91 -29.82
C VAL A 521 9.25 15.81 -30.94
N PRO A 522 9.65 15.27 -32.12
CA PRO A 522 10.17 16.09 -33.20
C PRO A 522 9.10 16.94 -33.90
N LEU A 523 7.87 16.44 -33.95
CA LEU A 523 6.77 17.08 -34.67
C LEU A 523 6.33 18.37 -33.97
N LEU A 524 6.07 18.25 -32.67
CA LEU A 524 5.53 19.34 -31.86
C LEU A 524 6.61 20.10 -31.14
N LYS A 525 7.90 19.71 -31.21
CA LYS A 525 8.98 20.30 -30.40
C LYS A 525 8.66 20.25 -28.90
N VAL A 526 8.26 19.06 -28.43
CA VAL A 526 7.83 18.83 -27.03
C VAL A 526 8.83 19.43 -26.04
N ASP A 527 8.30 19.98 -24.96
CA ASP A 527 9.05 20.78 -23.99
C ASP A 527 9.52 19.96 -22.79
N LEU A 528 8.60 19.18 -22.23
CA LEU A 528 8.77 18.44 -20.99
C LEU A 528 8.67 16.93 -21.22
N TYR A 529 9.22 16.18 -20.26
CA TYR A 529 9.17 14.72 -20.27
C TYR A 529 9.05 14.20 -18.84
N GLU A 530 8.01 13.44 -18.53
CA GLU A 530 7.81 12.93 -17.17
C GLU A 530 8.72 11.74 -16.86
N LEU A 531 9.89 12.03 -16.29
CA LEU A 531 10.80 11.00 -15.78
C LEU A 531 10.23 10.31 -14.54
N ALA A 532 9.46 11.04 -13.73
CA ALA A 532 8.66 10.48 -12.65
C ALA A 532 7.17 10.52 -13.01
N ASN A 533 6.77 9.61 -13.90
CA ASN A 533 5.42 9.54 -14.47
C ASN A 533 4.39 8.91 -13.53
N ASN A 534 3.14 8.90 -13.97
CA ASN A 534 1.99 8.57 -13.16
C ASN A 534 1.85 7.07 -12.78
N HIS A 535 2.77 6.21 -13.24
CA HIS A 535 2.83 4.79 -12.89
C HIS A 535 3.84 4.49 -11.77
N LEU A 536 4.51 5.51 -11.25
CA LEU A 536 5.32 5.41 -10.05
C LEU A 536 4.47 5.72 -8.83
N TRP A 537 4.21 4.72 -8.01
CA TRP A 537 3.33 4.85 -6.85
C TRP A 537 4.08 4.61 -5.55
N GLU A 538 3.55 5.16 -4.46
CA GLU A 538 3.98 4.80 -3.12
C GLU A 538 3.68 3.33 -2.81
N THR A 539 2.48 2.90 -3.21
CA THR A 539 1.93 1.54 -3.10
C THR A 539 2.61 0.56 -4.05
N GLU A 540 2.34 -0.75 -3.91
CA GLU A 540 2.88 -1.81 -4.78
C GLU A 540 2.74 -1.48 -6.28
N TYR A 541 3.79 -1.77 -7.05
CA TYR A 541 3.82 -1.57 -8.49
C TYR A 541 2.90 -2.58 -9.21
N ALA A 542 1.89 -2.10 -9.94
CA ALA A 542 0.91 -2.95 -10.62
C ALA A 542 0.99 -2.96 -12.16
N VAL A 543 1.90 -2.20 -12.76
CA VAL A 543 1.89 -1.94 -14.20
C VAL A 543 2.77 -2.96 -14.93
N LYS A 544 2.21 -4.12 -15.26
CA LYS A 544 2.91 -5.19 -15.98
C LYS A 544 2.29 -5.35 -17.37
N ASN A 545 3.11 -5.41 -18.43
CA ASN A 545 2.67 -5.60 -19.82
C ASN A 545 1.89 -4.43 -20.46
N TRP A 546 2.12 -3.20 -20.01
CA TRP A 546 1.47 -1.98 -20.55
C TRP A 546 2.39 -1.17 -21.49
N ALA A 547 3.55 -1.72 -21.85
CA ALA A 547 4.56 -1.10 -22.69
C ALA A 547 4.84 -1.88 -23.97
N VAL A 548 5.55 -1.22 -24.88
CA VAL A 548 6.34 -1.90 -25.90
C VAL A 548 7.62 -2.45 -25.28
N PRO A 549 7.99 -3.72 -25.55
CA PRO A 549 9.19 -4.33 -24.98
C PRO A 549 10.46 -3.49 -25.17
N ALA A 550 11.28 -3.44 -24.14
CA ALA A 550 12.55 -2.74 -24.17
C ALA A 550 13.50 -3.39 -25.19
N PRO A 551 14.17 -2.62 -26.06
CA PRO A 551 15.22 -3.15 -26.92
C PRO A 551 16.44 -3.56 -26.09
N ALA A 552 17.15 -4.60 -26.54
CA ALA A 552 18.26 -5.21 -25.81
C ALA A 552 19.37 -4.23 -25.38
N TRP A 553 19.60 -3.16 -26.14
CA TRP A 553 20.63 -2.17 -25.83
C TRP A 553 20.35 -1.38 -24.54
N MET A 554 19.10 -1.35 -24.06
CA MET A 554 18.76 -0.70 -22.78
C MET A 554 19.24 -1.52 -21.56
N GLY A 555 19.57 -2.80 -21.75
CA GLY A 555 20.11 -3.65 -20.67
C GLY A 555 19.13 -3.93 -19.53
N LEU A 556 17.82 -3.94 -19.82
CA LEU A 556 16.76 -4.19 -18.85
C LEU A 556 16.39 -5.67 -18.82
N SER A 557 15.83 -6.12 -17.70
CA SER A 557 15.33 -7.50 -17.59
C SER A 557 14.04 -7.68 -18.39
N GLY A 558 13.86 -8.86 -19.01
CA GLY A 558 12.63 -9.22 -19.72
C GLY A 558 12.22 -8.19 -20.80
N SER A 559 10.99 -7.68 -20.67
CA SER A 559 10.38 -6.63 -21.49
C SER A 559 10.66 -5.21 -20.98
N GLY A 560 11.31 -5.05 -19.83
CA GLY A 560 11.55 -3.77 -19.18
C GLY A 560 10.36 -3.23 -18.38
N THR A 561 9.35 -4.07 -18.10
CA THR A 561 8.14 -3.69 -17.33
C THR A 561 7.85 -4.60 -16.13
N GLU A 562 8.72 -5.57 -15.91
CA GLU A 562 8.59 -6.60 -14.89
C GLU A 562 8.71 -6.02 -13.48
N THR A 563 9.54 -4.99 -13.33
CA THR A 563 9.83 -4.31 -12.07
C THR A 563 9.66 -2.81 -12.19
N GLU A 564 9.36 -2.15 -11.07
CA GLU A 564 9.31 -0.68 -10.98
C GLU A 564 10.65 -0.05 -11.42
N ARG A 565 11.78 -0.70 -11.10
CA ARG A 565 13.11 -0.22 -11.47
C ARG A 565 13.34 -0.31 -12.97
N ASP A 566 12.99 -1.42 -13.60
CA ASP A 566 13.12 -1.56 -15.05
C ASP A 566 12.23 -0.56 -15.78
N TRP A 567 10.99 -0.34 -15.33
CA TRP A 567 10.08 0.68 -15.89
C TRP A 567 10.68 2.09 -15.81
N THR A 568 11.25 2.43 -14.66
CA THR A 568 11.90 3.72 -14.45
C THR A 568 13.13 3.88 -15.36
N LEU A 569 13.97 2.85 -15.44
CA LEU A 569 15.16 2.87 -16.28
C LEU A 569 14.81 2.89 -17.78
N TYR A 570 13.72 2.24 -18.21
CA TYR A 570 13.19 2.38 -19.56
C TYR A 570 12.92 3.85 -19.88
N GLY A 571 12.15 4.52 -19.02
CA GLY A 571 11.85 5.94 -19.16
C GLY A 571 13.11 6.79 -19.29
N PHE A 572 14.12 6.53 -18.46
CA PHE A 572 15.42 7.23 -18.52
C PHE A 572 16.14 6.97 -19.85
N GLN A 573 16.25 5.71 -20.28
CA GLN A 573 16.95 5.38 -21.53
C GLN A 573 16.26 5.97 -22.76
N THR A 574 14.92 6.02 -22.74
CA THR A 574 14.14 6.66 -23.80
C THR A 574 14.38 8.17 -23.83
N TYR A 575 14.30 8.82 -22.67
CA TYR A 575 14.64 10.24 -22.52
C TYR A 575 16.06 10.54 -23.02
N TYR A 576 17.05 9.72 -22.65
CA TYR A 576 18.44 9.89 -23.07
C TYR A 576 18.63 9.73 -24.58
N ALA A 577 17.95 8.76 -25.21
CA ALA A 577 17.98 8.60 -26.66
C ALA A 577 17.42 9.84 -27.38
N LEU A 578 16.36 10.46 -26.83
CA LEU A 578 15.81 11.70 -27.36
C LEU A 578 16.77 12.90 -27.15
N LEU A 579 17.39 13.03 -25.98
CA LEU A 579 18.42 14.06 -25.75
C LEU A 579 19.62 13.88 -26.70
N ASN A 580 20.05 12.64 -26.95
CA ASN A 580 21.12 12.28 -27.87
C ASN A 580 20.80 12.67 -29.33
N CYS A 581 19.52 12.67 -29.70
CA CYS A 581 19.02 13.18 -30.98
C CYS A 581 18.97 14.73 -31.05
N GLY A 582 19.35 15.43 -29.99
CA GLY A 582 19.42 16.89 -29.93
C GLY A 582 18.15 17.58 -29.43
N PHE A 583 17.12 16.82 -29.01
CA PHE A 583 15.91 17.40 -28.43
C PHE A 583 16.19 17.97 -27.02
N ARG A 584 15.66 19.15 -26.72
CA ARG A 584 15.88 19.88 -25.45
C ARG A 584 14.71 19.69 -24.49
N LEU A 585 14.51 18.44 -24.07
CA LEU A 585 13.44 18.03 -23.16
C LEU A 585 13.84 18.29 -21.71
N ARG A 586 13.01 18.99 -20.94
CA ARG A 586 13.23 19.24 -19.51
C ARG A 586 12.45 18.21 -18.69
N PRO A 587 13.02 17.64 -17.62
CA PRO A 587 12.33 16.62 -16.86
C PRO A 587 11.18 17.24 -16.04
N ALA A 588 10.05 16.54 -16.03
CA ALA A 588 8.86 16.86 -15.26
C ALA A 588 8.41 15.62 -14.45
N ALA A 589 7.39 15.80 -13.62
CA ALA A 589 6.90 14.77 -12.72
C ALA A 589 5.45 15.01 -12.34
N GLY A 590 4.65 13.98 -12.52
CA GLY A 590 3.22 14.02 -12.32
C GLY A 590 2.69 12.71 -11.76
N THR A 591 1.65 12.79 -10.95
CA THR A 591 1.14 11.63 -10.21
C THR A 591 -0.10 11.01 -10.83
N ALA A 592 -0.84 11.76 -11.64
CA ALA A 592 -2.26 11.55 -11.93
C ALA A 592 -3.08 11.25 -10.65
N ASN A 593 -2.72 11.89 -9.53
CA ASN A 593 -3.49 11.83 -8.29
C ASN A 593 -4.95 12.21 -8.57
N GLY A 594 -5.90 11.43 -8.07
CA GLY A 594 -7.31 11.53 -8.42
C GLY A 594 -7.82 10.40 -9.31
N VAL A 595 -6.95 9.72 -10.07
CA VAL A 595 -7.30 8.48 -10.81
C VAL A 595 -6.46 7.27 -10.39
N HIS A 596 -5.27 7.47 -9.80
CA HIS A 596 -4.37 6.39 -9.36
C HIS A 596 -4.23 6.28 -7.83
N PRO A 597 -3.87 5.11 -7.28
CA PRO A 597 -3.63 4.93 -5.85
C PRO A 597 -2.27 5.52 -5.43
N VAL A 598 -2.15 6.83 -5.50
CA VAL A 598 -0.94 7.58 -5.20
C VAL A 598 -1.32 8.94 -4.63
N PRO A 599 -0.61 9.47 -3.63
CA PRO A 599 -0.87 10.81 -3.12
C PRO A 599 -0.32 11.91 -4.03
N LEU A 600 -0.89 13.13 -3.94
CA LEU A 600 -0.46 14.28 -4.73
C LEU A 600 1.02 14.62 -4.45
N GLY A 601 1.78 14.86 -5.51
CA GLY A 601 3.20 15.16 -5.41
C GLY A 601 4.05 13.98 -4.91
N PHE A 602 3.58 12.73 -4.93
CA PHE A 602 4.48 11.59 -4.71
C PHE A 602 5.60 11.54 -5.75
N SER A 603 5.27 11.85 -7.01
CA SER A 603 6.23 12.25 -8.02
C SER A 603 6.20 13.77 -8.07
N ARG A 604 7.34 14.45 -7.90
CA ARG A 604 7.37 15.92 -7.97
C ARG A 604 8.64 16.43 -8.64
N VAL A 605 8.52 17.58 -9.30
CA VAL A 605 9.63 18.36 -9.85
C VAL A 605 9.90 19.54 -8.94
N TYR A 606 11.15 19.76 -8.55
CA TYR A 606 11.56 20.98 -7.87
C TYR A 606 12.18 21.95 -8.86
N VAL A 607 11.80 23.22 -8.77
CA VAL A 607 12.27 24.30 -9.65
C VAL A 607 12.94 25.38 -8.81
N HIS A 608 14.15 25.78 -9.20
CA HIS A 608 14.89 26.85 -8.55
C HIS A 608 14.51 28.24 -9.10
N LEU A 609 14.23 29.16 -8.19
CA LEU A 609 13.95 30.57 -8.47
C LEU A 609 15.05 31.45 -7.88
N ASP A 610 15.55 32.40 -8.68
CA ASP A 610 16.47 33.46 -8.22
C ASP A 610 15.71 34.68 -7.67
N GLU A 611 14.38 34.61 -7.68
CA GLU A 611 13.44 35.64 -7.24
C GLU A 611 12.40 35.04 -6.27
N PRO A 612 11.66 35.85 -5.50
CA PRO A 612 10.59 35.34 -4.64
C PRO A 612 9.55 34.52 -5.41
N PHE A 613 8.87 33.60 -4.71
CA PHE A 613 7.87 32.75 -5.33
C PHE A 613 6.78 33.55 -6.05
N SER A 614 6.56 33.18 -7.31
CA SER A 614 5.33 33.43 -8.04
C SER A 614 5.12 32.27 -9.01
N PHE A 615 3.87 32.01 -9.36
CA PHE A 615 3.55 30.97 -10.34
C PHE A 615 4.28 31.19 -11.68
N ASP A 616 4.32 32.44 -12.17
CA ASP A 616 5.01 32.77 -13.43
C ASP A 616 6.53 32.55 -13.35
N ALA A 617 7.17 32.89 -12.22
CA ALA A 617 8.59 32.60 -12.00
C ALA A 617 8.85 31.09 -12.01
N TRP A 618 7.96 30.32 -11.39
CA TRP A 618 8.01 28.85 -11.39
C TRP A 618 7.90 28.27 -12.79
N MET A 619 6.91 28.69 -13.58
CA MET A 619 6.76 28.25 -14.98
C MET A 619 7.97 28.61 -15.84
N ARG A 620 8.55 29.81 -15.67
CA ARG A 620 9.80 30.21 -16.36
C ARG A 620 10.98 29.34 -15.93
N GLY A 621 11.09 29.00 -14.65
CA GLY A 621 12.15 28.13 -14.13
C GLY A 621 12.05 26.70 -14.68
N LEU A 622 10.85 26.14 -14.74
CA LEU A 622 10.58 24.84 -15.36
C LEU A 622 10.91 24.86 -16.84
N ALA A 623 10.46 25.89 -17.57
CA ALA A 623 10.77 26.06 -18.99
C ALA A 623 12.27 26.17 -19.26
N ALA A 624 13.03 26.80 -18.37
CA ALA A 624 14.49 26.91 -18.45
C ALA A 624 15.24 25.63 -18.02
N GLY A 625 14.53 24.64 -17.45
CA GLY A 625 15.15 23.41 -16.95
C GLY A 625 15.96 23.61 -15.67
N ARG A 626 15.71 24.67 -14.89
CA ARG A 626 16.31 24.86 -13.56
C ARG A 626 15.66 23.94 -12.53
N SER A 627 15.70 22.64 -12.81
CA SER A 627 14.90 21.65 -12.10
C SER A 627 15.60 20.33 -11.83
N PHE A 628 15.04 19.58 -10.89
CA PHE A 628 15.25 18.15 -10.75
C PHE A 628 13.92 17.47 -10.42
N VAL A 629 13.78 16.21 -10.81
CA VAL A 629 12.62 15.37 -10.49
C VAL A 629 12.97 14.40 -9.39
N THR A 630 12.01 14.02 -8.56
CA THR A 630 12.23 13.08 -7.48
C THR A 630 10.97 12.34 -7.02
N THR A 631 11.17 11.14 -6.50
CA THR A 631 10.20 10.41 -5.68
C THR A 631 10.60 10.35 -4.19
N GLY A 632 11.74 10.94 -3.81
CA GLY A 632 12.23 10.98 -2.42
C GLY A 632 13.44 11.91 -2.23
N PRO A 633 14.64 11.54 -2.71
CA PRO A 633 15.87 12.30 -2.50
C PRO A 633 15.82 13.73 -3.07
N MET A 634 16.42 14.69 -2.39
CA MET A 634 16.64 16.05 -2.89
C MET A 634 18.03 16.15 -3.52
N MET A 635 18.11 16.54 -4.79
CA MET A 635 19.36 16.54 -5.57
C MET A 635 19.72 17.94 -6.06
N LEU A 636 20.78 18.50 -5.48
CA LEU A 636 21.25 19.85 -5.75
C LEU A 636 22.59 19.79 -6.47
N GLY A 637 22.56 19.86 -7.80
CA GLY A 637 23.75 19.85 -8.66
C GLY A 637 24.07 21.22 -9.25
N LYS A 638 25.36 21.51 -9.47
CA LYS A 638 25.85 22.68 -10.21
C LYS A 638 27.01 22.30 -11.13
N ALA A 639 27.09 22.97 -12.29
CA ALA A 639 28.24 22.95 -13.18
C ALA A 639 28.81 24.38 -13.30
N ASP A 640 30.08 24.59 -12.96
CA ASP A 640 30.71 25.93 -12.89
C ASP A 640 29.82 26.96 -12.14
N GLY A 641 29.18 26.52 -11.04
CA GLY A 641 28.29 27.35 -10.23
C GLY A 641 26.87 27.56 -10.80
N GLN A 642 26.57 27.08 -12.01
CA GLN A 642 25.27 27.20 -12.67
C GLN A 642 24.36 26.01 -12.37
N TRP A 643 23.08 26.30 -12.17
CA TRP A 643 22.02 25.30 -11.98
C TRP A 643 21.75 24.48 -13.27
N PRO A 644 21.04 23.34 -13.15
CA PRO A 644 20.57 22.57 -14.31
C PRO A 644 19.87 23.43 -15.37
N GLY A 645 19.92 23.00 -16.64
CA GLY A 645 19.37 23.72 -17.78
C GLY A 645 20.33 24.71 -18.44
N ALA A 646 21.46 25.05 -17.80
CA ALA A 646 22.46 25.93 -18.38
C ALA A 646 23.14 25.31 -19.62
N THR A 647 23.47 26.17 -20.59
CA THR A 647 24.25 25.82 -21.78
C THR A 647 25.59 26.55 -21.75
N PHE A 648 26.67 25.80 -21.94
CA PHE A 648 28.04 26.29 -22.02
C PHE A 648 28.55 26.16 -23.44
N GLN A 649 29.19 27.20 -23.95
CA GLN A 649 30.04 27.09 -25.13
C GLN A 649 31.39 26.53 -24.66
N ALA A 650 31.71 25.31 -25.06
CA ALA A 650 32.94 24.64 -24.66
C ALA A 650 34.16 25.37 -25.24
N ALA A 651 35.17 25.59 -24.39
CA ALA A 651 36.40 26.26 -24.78
C ALA A 651 37.20 25.44 -25.80
N ASN A 652 38.00 26.13 -26.63
CA ASN A 652 39.00 25.51 -27.49
C ASN A 652 40.38 26.13 -27.17
N PRO A 653 41.31 25.41 -26.51
CA PRO A 653 41.23 23.99 -26.16
C PRO A 653 40.20 23.68 -25.05
N PRO A 654 39.70 22.43 -24.95
CA PRO A 654 38.76 22.03 -23.90
C PRO A 654 39.31 22.36 -22.51
N LYS A 655 38.45 22.91 -21.65
CA LYS A 655 38.74 23.19 -20.24
C LYS A 655 37.92 22.27 -19.34
N ASP A 656 38.38 22.10 -18.11
CA ASP A 656 37.62 21.41 -17.07
C ASP A 656 36.51 22.31 -16.50
N TYR A 657 35.34 21.72 -16.33
CA TYR A 657 34.20 22.31 -15.65
C TYR A 657 34.05 21.63 -14.29
N ARG A 658 33.95 22.45 -13.23
CA ARG A 658 33.72 21.95 -11.88
C ARG A 658 32.28 21.51 -11.74
N LEU A 659 32.07 20.30 -11.24
CA LEU A 659 30.77 19.73 -10.95
C LEU A 659 30.64 19.48 -9.45
N ASP A 660 29.64 20.11 -8.84
CA ASP A 660 29.28 19.88 -7.44
C ASP A 660 27.89 19.27 -7.37
N CYS A 661 27.68 18.26 -6.54
CA CYS A 661 26.38 17.64 -6.32
C CYS A 661 26.20 17.31 -4.85
N THR A 662 25.12 17.81 -4.24
CA THR A 662 24.70 17.43 -2.89
C THR A 662 23.37 16.71 -2.99
N VAL A 663 23.30 15.52 -2.40
CA VAL A 663 22.05 14.75 -2.31
C VAL A 663 21.69 14.58 -0.83
N GLN A 664 20.48 15.00 -0.47
CA GLN A 664 19.92 14.78 0.86
C GLN A 664 18.70 13.85 0.75
N SER A 665 18.61 12.85 1.61
CA SER A 665 17.62 11.77 1.49
C SER A 665 17.12 11.31 2.85
N GLU A 666 15.87 10.87 2.93
CA GLU A 666 15.27 10.36 4.17
C GLU A 666 15.95 9.06 4.63
N GLN A 667 16.25 8.17 3.67
CA GLN A 667 16.94 6.89 3.87
C GLN A 667 18.32 6.91 3.20
N PRO A 668 19.23 5.97 3.54
CA PRO A 668 20.53 5.90 2.89
C PRO A 668 20.43 5.71 1.37
N LEU A 669 21.26 6.44 0.62
CA LEU A 669 21.40 6.28 -0.82
C LEU A 669 22.15 4.98 -1.14
N GLU A 670 21.72 4.31 -2.21
CA GLU A 670 22.38 3.18 -2.83
C GLU A 670 23.48 3.63 -3.79
N SER A 671 23.23 4.66 -4.60
CA SER A 671 24.21 5.17 -5.57
C SER A 671 23.92 6.61 -6.00
N ILE A 672 24.98 7.30 -6.41
CA ILE A 672 24.89 8.56 -7.17
C ILE A 672 25.68 8.37 -8.46
N GLU A 673 25.10 8.78 -9.58
CA GLU A 673 25.64 8.51 -10.91
C GLU A 673 25.68 9.79 -11.75
N LEU A 674 26.81 9.97 -12.43
CA LEU A 674 27.01 11.01 -13.42
C LEU A 674 26.72 10.46 -14.81
N ILE A 675 25.71 11.01 -15.47
CA ILE A 675 25.30 10.62 -16.81
C ILE A 675 25.91 11.59 -17.82
N VAL A 676 26.56 11.06 -18.86
CA VAL A 676 27.06 11.83 -20.00
C VAL A 676 26.56 11.17 -21.28
N ASN A 677 25.78 11.92 -22.08
CA ASN A 677 25.20 11.43 -23.34
C ASN A 677 24.49 10.06 -23.21
N GLY A 678 23.77 9.87 -22.09
CA GLY A 678 22.97 8.67 -21.81
C GLY A 678 23.72 7.51 -21.15
N LEU A 679 25.04 7.64 -20.96
CA LEU A 679 25.87 6.61 -20.34
C LEU A 679 26.28 7.03 -18.93
N VAL A 680 26.33 6.06 -18.01
CA VAL A 680 26.91 6.26 -16.67
C VAL A 680 28.42 6.45 -16.85
N SER A 681 28.87 7.70 -16.81
CA SER A 681 30.29 8.06 -16.94
C SER A 681 31.05 7.73 -15.65
N ARG A 682 30.45 7.99 -14.49
CA ARG A 682 30.99 7.67 -13.17
C ARG A 682 29.88 7.31 -12.21
N ARG A 683 30.15 6.34 -11.35
CA ARG A 683 29.34 5.97 -10.19
C ARG A 683 30.11 6.34 -8.92
N PHE A 684 29.40 6.91 -7.96
CA PHE A 684 29.93 7.34 -6.67
C PHE A 684 29.24 6.55 -5.56
N GLU A 685 30.05 6.03 -4.63
CA GLU A 685 29.57 5.39 -3.42
C GLU A 685 29.10 6.45 -2.41
N PRO A 686 27.83 6.46 -1.98
CA PRO A 686 27.33 7.53 -1.13
C PRO A 686 27.92 7.47 0.29
N GLN A 687 28.35 8.61 0.80
CA GLN A 687 28.85 8.72 2.18
C GLN A 687 27.75 8.51 3.22
N ASN A 688 26.51 8.87 2.87
CA ASN A 688 25.34 8.76 3.75
C ASN A 688 25.60 9.33 5.15
N LYS A 689 26.15 10.54 5.22
CA LYS A 689 26.39 11.22 6.51
C LYS A 689 25.05 11.60 7.13
N LYS A 690 24.79 11.16 8.36
CA LYS A 690 23.56 11.51 9.07
C LYS A 690 23.54 13.00 9.43
N THR A 691 22.43 13.68 9.16
CA THR A 691 22.19 15.08 9.50
C THR A 691 21.67 15.21 10.94
N ALA A 692 21.69 16.43 11.49
CA ALA A 692 21.12 16.68 12.82
C ALA A 692 19.61 16.39 12.88
N ALA A 693 18.88 16.60 11.77
CA ALA A 693 17.47 16.26 11.66
C ALA A 693 17.21 14.75 11.58
N GLY A 694 18.23 13.95 11.24
CA GLY A 694 18.17 12.49 11.17
C GLY A 694 18.15 11.90 9.76
N SER A 695 18.08 12.74 8.72
CA SER A 695 18.20 12.33 7.32
C SER A 695 19.66 12.02 6.95
N PHE A 696 19.93 11.67 5.70
CA PHE A 696 21.27 11.40 5.18
C PHE A 696 21.67 12.45 4.14
N VAL A 697 22.95 12.80 4.08
CA VAL A 697 23.51 13.72 3.08
C VAL A 697 24.82 13.16 2.51
N THR A 698 25.01 13.34 1.21
CA THR A 698 26.26 13.05 0.51
C THR A 698 26.61 14.24 -0.40
N GLY A 699 27.85 14.72 -0.30
CA GLY A 699 28.41 15.74 -1.20
C GLY A 699 29.46 15.14 -2.13
N ILE A 700 29.43 15.53 -3.40
CA ILE A 700 30.37 15.14 -4.44
C ILE A 700 30.91 16.41 -5.08
N SER A 701 32.23 16.46 -5.29
CA SER A 701 32.91 17.45 -6.12
C SER A 701 33.79 16.70 -7.11
N THR A 702 33.64 16.99 -8.40
CA THR A 702 34.40 16.36 -9.49
C THR A 702 34.54 17.33 -10.66
N GLU A 703 35.20 16.89 -11.72
CA GLU A 703 35.43 17.70 -12.92
C GLU A 703 34.98 16.96 -14.18
N PHE A 704 34.59 17.72 -15.19
CA PHE A 704 34.23 17.21 -16.51
C PHE A 704 34.87 18.03 -17.61
N ASN A 705 35.51 17.32 -18.55
CA ASN A 705 36.14 17.89 -19.73
C ASN A 705 35.34 17.49 -20.99
N PRO A 706 34.58 18.40 -21.61
CA PRO A 706 33.82 18.08 -22.81
C PRO A 706 34.76 18.01 -24.02
N THR A 707 35.07 16.79 -24.48
CA THR A 707 35.86 16.54 -25.70
C THR A 707 35.03 16.66 -26.99
N GLY A 708 33.71 16.81 -26.87
CA GLY A 708 32.75 17.02 -27.95
C GLY A 708 31.43 17.55 -27.39
N THR A 709 30.48 17.92 -28.26
CA THR A 709 29.15 18.36 -27.78
C THR A 709 28.51 17.26 -26.96
N SER A 710 28.05 17.64 -25.77
CA SER A 710 27.54 16.70 -24.78
C SER A 710 26.46 17.33 -23.91
N TRP A 711 25.70 16.48 -23.26
CA TRP A 711 24.86 16.85 -22.14
C TRP A 711 25.20 15.96 -20.93
N LEU A 712 24.95 16.50 -19.75
CA LEU A 712 25.24 15.85 -18.48
C LEU A 712 24.05 15.95 -17.54
N ALA A 713 23.78 14.91 -16.77
CA ALA A 713 22.81 14.93 -15.68
C ALA A 713 23.31 14.11 -14.49
N TRP A 714 22.82 14.45 -13.31
CA TRP A 714 23.00 13.63 -12.12
C TRP A 714 21.75 12.78 -11.90
N ARG A 715 21.93 11.55 -11.43
CA ARG A 715 20.84 10.74 -10.86
C ARG A 715 21.29 9.97 -9.64
N CYS A 716 20.36 9.62 -8.76
CA CYS A 716 20.63 8.79 -7.59
C CYS A 716 19.50 7.83 -7.30
N PHE A 717 19.81 6.78 -6.53
CA PHE A 717 18.84 5.81 -6.06
C PHE A 717 18.93 5.70 -4.54
N GLU A 718 17.77 5.74 -3.88
CA GLU A 718 17.59 5.48 -2.46
C GLU A 718 16.92 4.12 -2.31
N LYS A 719 17.48 3.25 -1.46
CA LYS A 719 16.91 1.93 -1.21
C LYS A 719 15.77 2.04 -0.19
N ARG A 720 14.67 1.36 -0.45
CA ARG A 720 13.54 1.21 0.49
C ARG A 720 13.33 -0.28 0.84
N PRO A 721 12.55 -0.60 1.89
CA PRO A 721 12.11 -1.96 2.16
C PRO A 721 11.37 -2.60 0.98
N ASP A 722 11.20 -3.92 1.01
CA ASP A 722 10.45 -4.70 0.01
C ASP A 722 10.92 -4.50 -1.45
N ASP A 723 12.23 -4.35 -1.62
CA ASP A 723 12.91 -4.08 -2.91
C ASP A 723 12.39 -2.84 -3.67
N ARG A 724 11.67 -1.95 -2.98
CA ARG A 724 11.26 -0.65 -3.49
C ARG A 724 12.46 0.30 -3.51
N PHE A 725 12.33 1.38 -4.27
CA PHE A 725 13.33 2.44 -4.30
C PHE A 725 12.68 3.81 -4.48
N ARG A 726 13.48 4.85 -4.24
CA ARG A 726 13.20 6.22 -4.67
C ARG A 726 14.38 6.72 -5.50
N PHE A 727 14.16 7.73 -6.33
CA PHE A 727 15.23 8.30 -7.14
C PHE A 727 15.11 9.82 -7.22
N ALA A 728 16.19 10.45 -7.63
CA ALA A 728 16.18 11.81 -8.15
C ALA A 728 16.99 11.90 -9.45
N HIS A 729 16.63 12.84 -10.32
CA HIS A 729 17.33 13.09 -11.59
C HIS A 729 17.28 14.59 -11.91
N THR A 730 18.43 15.22 -12.20
CA THR A 730 18.46 16.64 -12.58
C THR A 730 18.04 16.85 -14.03
N ALA A 731 17.58 18.06 -14.38
CA ALA A 731 17.63 18.46 -15.78
C ALA A 731 19.08 18.44 -16.31
N PRO A 732 19.26 18.34 -17.64
CA PRO A 732 20.59 18.30 -18.22
C PRO A 732 21.27 19.68 -18.22
N TRP A 733 22.58 19.69 -18.03
CA TRP A 733 23.47 20.75 -18.53
C TRP A 733 23.92 20.41 -19.93
N TYR A 734 24.19 21.43 -20.75
CA TYR A 734 24.63 21.25 -22.12
C TYR A 734 25.98 21.91 -22.37
N PHE A 735 26.86 21.22 -23.07
CA PHE A 735 28.19 21.69 -23.45
C PHE A 735 28.30 21.60 -24.96
N GLU A 736 28.29 22.74 -25.64
CA GLU A 736 28.32 22.83 -27.10
C GLU A 736 29.75 23.09 -27.57
N VAL A 737 30.27 22.20 -28.42
CA VAL A 737 31.57 22.35 -29.07
C VAL A 737 31.34 22.78 -30.52
N PRO A 738 31.79 23.98 -30.93
CA PRO A 738 31.61 24.47 -32.30
C PRO A 738 32.11 23.47 -33.35
N GLY A 739 31.27 23.20 -34.36
CA GLY A 739 31.57 22.27 -35.45
C GLY A 739 31.50 20.77 -35.09
N GLN A 740 31.20 20.41 -33.85
CA GLN A 740 31.07 19.03 -33.40
C GLN A 740 29.66 18.77 -32.86
N PRO A 741 28.63 18.57 -33.71
CA PRO A 741 27.28 18.34 -33.23
C PRO A 741 27.17 17.05 -32.41
N LEU A 742 26.18 16.99 -31.53
CA LEU A 742 25.84 15.76 -30.82
C LEU A 742 25.50 14.66 -31.83
N ARG A 743 26.08 13.48 -31.65
CA ARG A 743 25.82 12.31 -32.51
C ARG A 743 25.21 11.19 -31.67
N PRO A 744 23.92 10.83 -31.89
CA PRO A 744 23.30 9.71 -31.19
C PRO A 744 23.93 8.38 -31.61
N ARG A 745 23.76 7.34 -30.79
CA ARG A 745 24.18 6.00 -31.18
C ARG A 745 23.25 5.50 -32.28
N ARG A 746 23.81 4.86 -33.32
CA ARG A 746 23.03 4.30 -34.43
C ARG A 746 21.84 3.44 -33.97
N VAL A 747 22.05 2.59 -32.97
CA VAL A 747 21.00 1.72 -32.40
C VAL A 747 19.83 2.49 -31.78
N GLU A 748 20.07 3.68 -31.21
CA GLU A 748 19.02 4.53 -30.63
C GLU A 748 18.16 5.13 -31.75
N THR A 749 18.80 5.67 -32.79
CA THR A 749 18.09 6.27 -33.93
C THR A 749 17.32 5.25 -34.75
N GLU A 750 17.88 4.07 -35.00
CA GLU A 750 17.21 2.98 -35.71
C GLU A 750 15.99 2.48 -34.93
N TRP A 751 16.09 2.42 -33.61
CA TRP A 751 14.95 2.11 -32.75
C TRP A 751 13.86 3.19 -32.89
N LEU A 752 14.19 4.48 -32.74
CA LEU A 752 13.21 5.58 -32.88
C LEU A 752 12.52 5.58 -34.26
N VAL A 753 13.29 5.39 -35.35
CA VAL A 753 12.77 5.24 -36.72
C VAL A 753 11.79 4.06 -36.80
N THR A 754 12.16 2.91 -36.23
CA THR A 754 11.31 1.71 -36.21
C THR A 754 10.00 1.97 -35.47
N ARG A 755 10.06 2.64 -34.31
CA ARG A 755 8.88 2.96 -33.51
C ARG A 755 7.87 3.82 -34.26
N VAL A 756 8.34 4.84 -35.00
CA VAL A 756 7.43 5.67 -35.81
C VAL A 756 6.89 4.91 -37.03
N LYS A 757 7.69 4.05 -37.67
CA LYS A 757 7.21 3.17 -38.77
C LYS A 757 6.11 2.21 -38.32
N GLU A 758 6.29 1.59 -37.16
CA GLU A 758 5.28 0.71 -36.54
C GLU A 758 4.00 1.48 -36.23
N GLU A 759 4.11 2.71 -35.73
CA GLU A 759 2.95 3.54 -35.43
C GLU A 759 2.18 3.94 -36.69
N ILE A 760 2.87 4.32 -37.77
CA ILE A 760 2.25 4.56 -39.09
C ILE A 760 1.50 3.31 -39.55
N ALA A 761 2.11 2.13 -39.44
CA ALA A 761 1.50 0.88 -39.87
C ALA A 761 0.25 0.55 -39.04
N ARG A 762 0.31 0.71 -37.71
CA ARG A 762 -0.78 0.45 -36.77
C ARG A 762 -1.96 1.41 -36.98
N SER A 763 -1.67 2.68 -37.28
CA SER A 763 -2.66 3.74 -37.47
C SER A 763 -3.25 3.78 -38.89
N ARG A 764 -2.65 3.08 -39.85
CA ARG A 764 -3.11 3.06 -41.24
C ARG A 764 -4.54 2.52 -41.33
N ARG A 765 -5.43 3.25 -42.03
CA ARG A 765 -6.88 2.99 -42.18
C ARG A 765 -7.74 3.24 -40.94
N ILE A 766 -7.16 3.69 -39.82
CA ILE A 766 -7.90 4.04 -38.59
C ILE A 766 -7.81 5.55 -38.35
N ALA A 767 -6.58 6.09 -38.39
CA ALA A 767 -6.32 7.50 -38.18
C ALA A 767 -6.65 8.34 -39.42
N PRO A 768 -7.01 9.63 -39.25
CA PRO A 768 -7.16 10.56 -40.36
C PRO A 768 -5.83 10.76 -41.12
N ASP A 769 -5.93 11.11 -42.40
CA ASP A 769 -4.75 11.29 -43.27
C ASP A 769 -3.78 12.35 -42.72
N SER A 770 -4.29 13.41 -42.10
CA SER A 770 -3.48 14.44 -41.44
C SER A 770 -2.56 13.88 -40.34
N LEU A 771 -3.03 12.90 -39.55
CA LEU A 771 -2.19 12.24 -38.54
C LEU A 771 -1.13 11.35 -39.18
N ILE A 772 -1.46 10.67 -40.29
CA ILE A 772 -0.49 9.85 -41.01
C ILE A 772 0.60 10.73 -41.63
N GLU A 773 0.26 11.89 -42.17
CA GLU A 773 1.21 12.89 -42.66
C GLU A 773 2.10 13.42 -41.53
N ASP A 774 1.53 13.71 -40.35
CA ASP A 774 2.27 14.11 -39.15
C ASP A 774 3.34 13.08 -38.78
N TYR A 775 2.97 11.79 -38.78
CA TYR A 775 3.92 10.70 -38.51
C TYR A 775 4.99 10.57 -39.58
N GLN A 776 4.67 10.77 -40.86
CA GLN A 776 5.66 10.78 -41.94
C GLN A 776 6.67 11.91 -41.78
N ARG A 777 6.22 13.10 -41.34
CA ARG A 777 7.13 14.22 -41.04
C ARG A 777 8.04 13.92 -39.85
N ALA A 778 7.50 13.35 -38.78
CA ALA A 778 8.28 12.89 -37.63
C ALA A 778 9.33 11.83 -38.03
N LEU A 779 8.91 10.85 -38.85
CA LEU A 779 9.80 9.82 -39.38
C LEU A 779 10.96 10.41 -40.17
N GLY A 780 10.69 11.34 -41.09
CA GLY A 780 11.72 11.99 -41.89
C GLY A 780 12.72 12.80 -41.06
N ILE A 781 12.31 13.34 -39.90
CA ILE A 781 13.23 14.00 -38.95
C ILE A 781 14.18 12.97 -38.33
N TYR A 782 13.66 11.85 -37.84
CA TYR A 782 14.50 10.80 -37.26
C TYR A 782 15.42 10.14 -38.29
N GLU A 783 14.97 9.92 -39.54
CA GLU A 783 15.81 9.37 -40.60
C GLU A 783 16.99 10.30 -40.93
N ARG A 784 16.77 11.62 -41.00
CA ARG A 784 17.88 12.59 -41.16
C ARG A 784 18.85 12.60 -39.98
N ILE A 785 18.36 12.43 -38.76
CA ILE A 785 19.25 12.34 -37.59
C ILE A 785 20.08 11.04 -37.68
N ALA A 786 19.47 9.92 -38.08
CA ALA A 786 20.12 8.62 -38.24
C ALA A 786 21.27 8.64 -39.27
N GLU A 787 21.19 9.48 -40.31
CA GLU A 787 22.27 9.68 -41.28
C GLU A 787 23.58 10.16 -40.63
N THR A 788 23.47 10.91 -39.53
CA THR A 788 24.61 11.47 -38.80
C THR A 788 25.01 10.68 -37.55
N ALA A 789 24.30 9.59 -37.26
CA ALA A 789 24.51 8.76 -36.07
C ALA A 789 25.87 8.04 -36.11
N ARG A 790 26.49 7.93 -34.92
CA ARG A 790 27.80 7.30 -34.74
C ARG A 790 27.71 5.81 -34.40
#